data_AF-U6RFK0-F1
#
_entry.id   AF-U6RFK0-F1
#
_cell.length_a   1.000
_cell.length_b   1.000
_cell.length_c   1.000
_cell.angle_alpha   90.00
_cell.angle_beta   90.00
_cell.angle_gamma   90.00
#
_symmetry.space_group_name_H-M   'P 1'
#
loop_
_entity.id
_entity.type
_entity.pdbx_description
1 polymer ?
#
loop_
_entity_poly.entity_id
_entity_poly.type
_entity_poly.pdbx_seq_one_letter_code
_entity_poly.pdbx_strand_id
1 'polypeptide(L)'
;MTQERIYSYFQRNPQLHVLFIFDKANIIMNDLADCSWETEYIYKVFDGAWFNTKYNIEYAWKEKRVVLLFPLGTYPISEEQQLRFPLMDILKANMEYKEEDYAAFMQQYKLPEKYRAFISRHIGELMSNKINAMLKDRFTPEAFSEDVVVRGFISSYLGEKRLLEWENIIVRMFILGLDSENKKRLDFYHKLERNKDAKTAVDERLTKIFGFSYKPNQEAKVKELVESLKYNSITQLLDVIADDPYKAYKIKSSIALEQMNRIYELGTRDREFVDKFMKVMKELGADIHEKELTTIYGMDASFYYLTEELGWPILQEIAGSKLVTEPAEMQERLRLLSQKLPADSVLQQAISFLMQVAFYYEMVRGLGSLKLNTPEAYVQLYTNDLYRLDTFYRCALEEYHELLSKDVPILTCLNGLKQQFDGEYARVVNVFNLEWMTCVIEKGNYFNDLSLKKQEDFYANECVSNSKQVVIISDALRYEVAAELMQELAKEKHIAKLSAYRAMLPTETKYCKPALLPHTSLIWKNKEMLVDGEVLDTLESRSAQVAKYKESACCVDYETVIKADVKTARELFKRPLVYIFHDTIDAASHGAGAGDVIAACRKAIEQLAVLIRRLHASWNVTNVVLTADHGFLYNDVEFAEKDKHAVTVAGIIEKKTRYYVSDQVSAQEGVVTMPLDKVSGIKAETPIYIGVPMGTNRLAASGGYSFAHGGATLQEMLIPVIHSSQKRSDKTNKVGVALVDHNLVMVSSRLKFQLIQSEAVSMTVVERKVVCQVYQGDTPVTGKQTITLDSADTINLNNRVYEVVLTLNHSVHSGMLQLRVYDEEDCLNPLIREVVKNNTMIEQDF
;
A
#
# COMPACT_ATOMS: atom_id res chain seq x y z
N MET A 1 -39.05 35.38 -19.30
CA MET A 1 -39.59 34.37 -18.37
C MET A 1 -41.12 34.28 -18.44
N THR A 2 -41.87 35.37 -18.19
CA THR A 2 -43.34 35.38 -18.25
C THR A 2 -43.88 35.08 -19.66
N GLN A 3 -43.29 35.65 -20.71
CA GLN A 3 -43.64 35.36 -22.11
C GLN A 3 -43.39 33.90 -22.52
N GLU A 4 -42.23 33.33 -22.20
CA GLU A 4 -41.91 31.92 -22.47
C GLU A 4 -42.87 30.96 -21.76
N ARG A 5 -43.29 31.32 -20.53
CA ARG A 5 -44.33 30.58 -19.80
C ARG A 5 -45.68 30.61 -20.53
N ILE A 6 -46.06 31.77 -21.07
CA ILE A 6 -47.30 31.90 -21.87
C ILE A 6 -47.23 31.01 -23.11
N TYR A 7 -46.10 30.97 -23.81
CA TYR A 7 -45.91 30.04 -24.94
C TYR A 7 -46.06 28.58 -24.52
N SER A 8 -45.55 28.20 -23.34
CA SER A 8 -45.70 26.83 -22.83
C SER A 8 -47.17 26.42 -22.60
N TYR A 9 -48.06 27.35 -22.24
CA TYR A 9 -49.50 27.08 -22.06
C TYR A 9 -50.17 26.65 -23.38
N PHE A 10 -49.87 27.36 -24.47
CA PHE A 10 -50.39 27.03 -25.80
C PHE A 10 -49.72 25.78 -26.40
N GLN A 11 -48.44 25.54 -26.10
CA GLN A 11 -47.77 24.31 -26.53
C GLN A 11 -48.34 23.06 -25.84
N ARG A 12 -48.65 23.15 -24.54
CA ARG A 12 -49.24 22.04 -23.77
C ARG A 12 -50.72 21.81 -24.10
N ASN A 13 -51.43 22.84 -24.57
CA ASN A 13 -52.85 22.77 -24.89
C ASN A 13 -53.09 23.22 -26.34
N PRO A 14 -52.90 22.34 -27.35
CA PRO A 14 -52.98 22.72 -28.76
C PRO A 14 -54.32 23.28 -29.22
N GLN A 15 -55.40 22.98 -28.48
CA GLN A 15 -56.76 23.48 -28.74
C GLN A 15 -57.06 24.81 -28.04
N LEU A 16 -56.13 25.35 -27.24
CA LEU A 16 -56.32 26.60 -26.52
C LEU A 16 -56.30 27.79 -27.48
N HIS A 17 -57.41 28.52 -27.52
CA HIS A 17 -57.57 29.69 -28.39
C HIS A 17 -57.19 30.99 -27.66
N VAL A 18 -57.65 31.16 -26.42
CA VAL A 18 -57.46 32.37 -25.62
C VAL A 18 -56.88 32.05 -24.24
N LEU A 19 -55.77 32.68 -23.86
CA LEU A 19 -55.25 32.62 -22.50
C LEU A 19 -55.58 33.92 -21.76
N PHE A 20 -56.41 33.83 -20.73
CA PHE A 20 -56.83 34.98 -19.91
C PHE A 20 -55.83 35.24 -18.80
N ILE A 21 -55.28 36.45 -18.71
CA ILE A 21 -54.37 36.85 -17.63
C ILE A 21 -55.11 37.88 -16.78
N PHE A 22 -55.36 37.61 -15.50
CA PHE A 22 -55.92 38.61 -14.58
C PHE A 22 -54.82 39.18 -13.70
N ASP A 23 -54.38 40.38 -14.02
CA ASP A 23 -53.24 41.01 -13.37
C ASP A 23 -53.66 41.71 -12.07
N LYS A 24 -53.36 41.04 -10.95
CA LYS A 24 -53.76 41.48 -9.61
C LYS A 24 -52.91 42.62 -9.04
N ALA A 25 -51.85 43.04 -9.73
CA ALA A 25 -50.99 44.13 -9.25
C ALA A 25 -50.32 44.94 -10.38
N ASN A 26 -50.77 44.78 -11.64
CA ASN A 26 -50.15 45.34 -12.84
C ASN A 26 -48.69 44.90 -13.06
N ILE A 27 -48.27 43.79 -12.44
CA ILE A 27 -46.89 43.29 -12.50
C ILE A 27 -46.66 42.57 -13.84
N ILE A 28 -47.60 41.72 -14.26
CA ILE A 28 -47.49 40.94 -15.49
C ILE A 28 -47.58 41.84 -16.71
N MET A 29 -48.41 42.87 -16.66
CA MET A 29 -48.53 43.88 -17.70
C MET A 29 -47.20 44.60 -17.94
N ASN A 30 -46.48 44.96 -16.86
CA ASN A 30 -45.16 45.59 -16.95
C ASN A 30 -44.11 44.62 -17.52
N ASP A 31 -44.13 43.36 -17.10
CA ASP A 31 -43.21 42.32 -17.60
C ASP A 31 -43.39 42.04 -19.11
N LEU A 32 -44.60 42.24 -19.63
CA LEU A 32 -44.95 41.94 -21.03
C LEU A 32 -44.97 43.18 -21.94
N ALA A 33 -44.82 44.40 -21.39
CA ALA A 33 -44.98 45.65 -22.11
C ALA A 33 -44.03 45.78 -23.32
N ASP A 34 -42.78 45.34 -23.16
CA ASP A 34 -41.72 45.45 -24.19
C ASP A 34 -41.45 44.13 -24.93
N CYS A 35 -42.30 43.11 -24.73
CA CYS A 35 -42.10 41.80 -25.35
C CYS A 35 -42.54 41.78 -26.83
N SER A 36 -41.70 41.21 -27.70
CA SER A 36 -42.04 40.95 -29.10
C SER A 36 -42.75 39.59 -29.24
N TRP A 37 -43.94 39.57 -29.83
CA TRP A 37 -44.74 38.35 -29.97
C TRP A 37 -44.57 37.70 -31.36
N GLU A 38 -44.52 36.37 -31.40
CA GLU A 38 -44.50 35.62 -32.66
C GLU A 38 -45.78 35.87 -33.47
N THR A 39 -45.69 35.73 -34.79
CA THR A 39 -46.76 36.17 -35.71
C THR A 39 -48.09 35.45 -35.52
N GLU A 40 -48.10 34.25 -34.97
CA GLU A 40 -49.32 33.50 -34.62
C GLU A 40 -50.00 33.95 -33.31
N TYR A 41 -49.35 34.80 -32.49
CA TYR A 41 -49.90 35.29 -31.23
C TYR A 41 -50.44 36.71 -31.35
N ILE A 42 -51.46 37.00 -30.54
CA ILE A 42 -51.96 38.35 -30.31
C ILE A 42 -51.94 38.61 -28.82
N TYR A 43 -51.13 39.57 -28.38
CA TYR A 43 -51.19 40.09 -27.02
C TYR A 43 -52.06 41.33 -26.99
N LYS A 44 -53.10 41.31 -26.16
CA LYS A 44 -54.04 42.41 -25.98
C LYS A 44 -54.25 42.67 -24.50
N VAL A 45 -53.95 43.90 -24.08
CA VAL A 45 -54.43 44.43 -22.79
C VAL A 45 -55.88 44.90 -22.98
N PHE A 46 -56.76 44.43 -22.12
CA PHE A 46 -58.17 44.76 -22.14
C PHE A 46 -58.38 46.24 -21.81
N ASP A 47 -59.10 46.93 -22.69
CA ASP A 47 -59.28 48.39 -22.68
C ASP A 47 -60.70 48.81 -22.27
N GLY A 48 -61.52 47.86 -21.80
CA GLY A 48 -62.92 48.11 -21.43
C GLY A 48 -63.93 47.85 -22.56
N ALA A 49 -63.48 47.64 -23.80
CA ALA A 49 -64.36 47.42 -24.96
C ALA A 49 -64.77 45.94 -25.09
N TRP A 50 -65.72 45.51 -24.26
CA TRP A 50 -66.20 44.11 -24.19
C TRP A 50 -66.69 43.55 -25.54
N PHE A 51 -67.52 44.30 -26.27
CA PHE A 51 -68.08 43.87 -27.55
C PHE A 51 -66.99 43.67 -28.61
N ASN A 52 -66.09 44.65 -28.75
CA ASN A 52 -65.01 44.59 -29.74
C ASN A 52 -64.04 43.46 -29.41
N THR A 53 -63.72 43.26 -28.13
CA THR A 53 -62.85 42.17 -27.69
C THR A 53 -63.48 40.82 -28.02
N LYS A 54 -64.77 40.63 -27.73
CA LYS A 54 -65.50 39.39 -28.06
C LYS A 54 -65.52 39.13 -29.57
N TYR A 55 -65.92 40.13 -30.35
CA TYR A 55 -65.99 40.05 -31.81
C TYR A 55 -64.63 39.69 -32.42
N ASN A 56 -63.56 40.35 -31.95
CA ASN A 56 -62.22 40.09 -32.46
C ASN A 56 -61.76 38.66 -32.14
N ILE A 57 -62.02 38.15 -30.93
CA ILE A 57 -61.67 36.77 -30.56
C ILE A 57 -62.38 35.75 -31.45
N GLU A 58 -63.67 35.94 -31.72
CA GLU A 58 -64.50 34.99 -32.45
C GLU A 58 -64.31 35.05 -33.98
N TYR A 59 -63.93 36.22 -34.51
CA TYR A 59 -63.78 36.45 -35.95
C TYR A 59 -62.37 36.88 -36.35
N ALA A 60 -61.94 38.10 -36.00
CA ALA A 60 -60.72 38.70 -36.54
C ALA A 60 -59.44 37.95 -36.14
N TRP A 61 -59.46 37.32 -34.97
CA TRP A 61 -58.34 36.61 -34.36
C TRP A 61 -58.58 35.10 -34.28
N LYS A 62 -59.57 34.57 -35.00
CA LYS A 62 -60.01 33.17 -34.91
C LYS A 62 -58.89 32.14 -35.15
N GLU A 63 -57.90 32.48 -35.98
CA GLU A 63 -56.76 31.60 -36.30
C GLU A 63 -55.48 31.98 -35.53
N LYS A 64 -55.58 32.81 -34.49
CA LYS A 64 -54.47 33.32 -33.69
C LYS A 64 -54.57 32.87 -32.25
N ARG A 65 -53.43 32.70 -31.59
CA ARG A 65 -53.33 32.43 -30.15
C ARG A 65 -53.43 33.75 -29.38
N VAL A 66 -54.56 33.97 -28.71
CA VAL A 66 -54.84 35.26 -28.08
C VAL A 66 -54.40 35.22 -26.61
N VAL A 67 -53.51 36.14 -26.23
CA VAL A 67 -53.13 36.41 -24.84
C VAL A 67 -53.87 37.67 -24.40
N LEU A 68 -54.90 37.50 -23.58
CA LEU A 68 -55.79 38.58 -23.18
C LEU A 68 -55.56 38.94 -21.72
N LEU A 69 -54.95 40.11 -21.48
CA LEU A 69 -54.61 40.59 -20.14
C LEU A 69 -55.67 41.57 -19.62
N PHE A 70 -56.14 41.33 -18.41
CA PHE A 70 -57.11 42.11 -17.67
C PHE A 70 -56.41 42.87 -16.53
N PRO A 71 -56.46 44.21 -16.51
CA PRO A 71 -55.88 45.02 -15.43
C PRO A 71 -56.58 44.82 -14.08
N LEU A 72 -55.98 45.37 -13.02
CA LEU A 72 -56.49 45.25 -11.64
C LEU A 72 -58.01 45.47 -11.51
N GLY A 73 -58.68 44.56 -10.81
CA GLY A 73 -60.10 44.71 -10.44
C GLY A 73 -61.12 44.20 -11.46
N THR A 74 -60.69 43.56 -12.56
CA THR A 74 -61.59 42.98 -13.57
C THR A 74 -61.81 41.47 -13.45
N TYR A 75 -61.27 40.81 -12.42
CA TYR A 75 -61.48 39.37 -12.19
C TYR A 75 -62.87 39.09 -11.60
N PRO A 76 -63.71 38.24 -12.23
CA PRO A 76 -65.04 37.93 -11.72
C PRO A 76 -65.00 36.86 -10.60
N ILE A 77 -64.83 37.31 -9.36
CA ILE A 77 -64.61 36.44 -8.19
C ILE A 77 -65.92 35.79 -7.70
N SER A 78 -67.01 36.55 -7.65
CA SER A 78 -68.32 36.09 -7.17
C SER A 78 -69.22 35.60 -8.29
N GLU A 79 -70.21 34.76 -7.95
CA GLU A 79 -71.20 34.25 -8.92
C GLU A 79 -71.98 35.39 -9.60
N GLU A 80 -72.33 36.44 -8.86
CA GLU A 80 -72.96 37.65 -9.43
C GLU A 80 -72.05 38.37 -10.44
N GLN A 81 -70.75 38.46 -10.15
CA GLN A 81 -69.78 39.06 -11.07
C GLN A 81 -69.55 38.19 -12.31
N GLN A 82 -69.56 36.87 -12.16
CA GLN A 82 -69.42 35.91 -13.27
C GLN A 82 -70.60 35.98 -14.22
N LEU A 83 -71.84 36.06 -13.70
CA LEU A 83 -73.05 36.25 -14.51
C LEU A 83 -73.05 37.56 -15.30
N ARG A 84 -72.32 38.57 -14.81
CA ARG A 84 -72.19 39.88 -15.47
C ARG A 84 -70.92 40.03 -16.32
N PHE A 85 -70.06 39.01 -16.39
CA PHE A 85 -68.80 39.07 -17.14
C PHE A 85 -69.04 38.71 -18.62
N PRO A 86 -68.95 39.67 -19.58
CA PRO A 86 -69.41 39.44 -20.96
C PRO A 86 -68.63 38.39 -21.76
N LEU A 87 -67.44 38.03 -21.29
CA LEU A 87 -66.55 37.02 -21.90
C LEU A 87 -66.54 35.72 -21.09
N MET A 88 -67.50 35.50 -20.20
CA MET A 88 -67.49 34.36 -19.27
C MET A 88 -67.58 33.02 -19.98
N ASP A 89 -68.37 32.97 -21.05
CA ASP A 89 -68.47 31.83 -21.96
C ASP A 89 -67.12 31.49 -22.61
N ILE A 90 -66.41 32.51 -23.11
CA ILE A 90 -65.07 32.35 -23.72
C ILE A 90 -64.02 31.96 -22.68
N LEU A 91 -64.05 32.57 -21.48
CA LEU A 91 -63.17 32.22 -20.37
C LEU A 91 -63.37 30.77 -19.94
N LYS A 92 -64.62 30.30 -19.86
CA LYS A 92 -64.93 28.91 -19.50
C LYS A 92 -64.59 27.90 -20.61
N ALA A 93 -64.66 28.31 -21.87
CA ALA A 93 -64.24 27.49 -23.01
C ALA A 93 -62.72 27.44 -23.19
N ASN A 94 -61.96 28.30 -22.48
CA ASN A 94 -60.51 28.40 -22.58
C ASN A 94 -59.84 28.31 -21.20
N MET A 95 -58.70 28.98 -20.99
CA MET A 95 -57.90 28.87 -19.78
C MET A 95 -57.50 30.23 -19.21
N GLU A 96 -57.36 30.26 -17.88
CA GLU A 96 -56.74 31.34 -17.14
C GLU A 96 -55.24 31.05 -16.93
N TYR A 97 -54.39 32.05 -17.16
CA TYR A 97 -52.98 32.05 -16.77
C TYR A 97 -52.88 32.08 -15.26
N LYS A 98 -52.28 31.04 -14.71
CA LYS A 98 -51.92 30.98 -13.29
C LYS A 98 -50.39 31.03 -13.24
N GLU A 99 -49.83 31.92 -12.43
CA GLU A 99 -48.41 31.82 -12.09
C GLU A 99 -48.14 30.41 -11.57
N GLU A 100 -47.09 29.77 -12.10
CA GLU A 100 -46.78 28.34 -11.88
C GLU A 100 -47.01 27.96 -10.43
N ASP A 101 -47.89 26.97 -10.23
CA ASP A 101 -48.69 26.81 -9.03
C ASP A 101 -47.85 26.25 -7.86
N TYR A 102 -46.99 27.10 -7.29
CA TYR A 102 -46.22 26.81 -6.08
C TYR A 102 -47.16 26.39 -4.95
N ALA A 103 -48.40 26.90 -4.94
CA ALA A 103 -49.43 26.50 -4.01
C ALA A 103 -49.89 25.05 -4.28
N ALA A 104 -50.12 24.64 -5.54
CA ALA A 104 -50.39 23.25 -5.88
C ALA A 104 -49.16 22.35 -5.68
N PHE A 105 -47.93 22.82 -5.89
CA PHE A 105 -46.73 22.06 -5.58
C PHE A 105 -46.64 21.80 -4.07
N MET A 106 -46.80 22.85 -3.25
CA MET A 106 -46.84 22.73 -1.79
C MET A 106 -48.01 21.85 -1.33
N GLN A 107 -49.18 21.96 -1.96
CA GLN A 107 -50.35 21.15 -1.64
C GLN A 107 -50.17 19.67 -2.03
N GLN A 108 -49.65 19.41 -3.24
CA GLN A 108 -49.38 18.07 -3.76
C GLN A 108 -48.42 17.30 -2.86
N TYR A 109 -47.36 17.97 -2.39
CA TYR A 109 -46.33 17.38 -1.55
C TYR A 109 -46.51 17.66 -0.05
N LYS A 110 -47.63 18.30 0.34
CA LYS A 110 -48.00 18.68 1.72
C LYS A 110 -46.92 19.47 2.46
N LEU A 111 -46.16 20.32 1.77
CA LEU A 111 -45.00 21.00 2.32
C LEU A 111 -45.39 22.11 3.33
N PRO A 112 -44.63 22.27 4.44
CA PRO A 112 -44.90 23.30 5.44
C PRO A 112 -44.88 24.74 4.89
N GLU A 113 -45.77 25.59 5.43
CA GLU A 113 -45.90 27.01 5.05
C GLU A 113 -44.62 27.84 5.21
N LYS A 114 -43.71 27.44 6.12
CA LYS A 114 -42.41 28.11 6.29
C LYS A 114 -41.57 28.15 5.01
N TYR A 115 -41.78 27.22 4.07
CA TYR A 115 -41.06 27.17 2.80
C TYR A 115 -41.72 27.98 1.68
N ARG A 116 -42.89 28.60 1.91
CA ARG A 116 -43.67 29.29 0.87
C ARG A 116 -42.85 30.30 0.07
N ALA A 117 -42.16 31.19 0.77
CA ALA A 117 -41.36 32.24 0.14
C ALA A 117 -40.18 31.70 -0.65
N PHE A 118 -39.58 30.59 -0.21
CA PHE A 118 -38.48 29.94 -0.90
C PHE A 118 -38.97 29.21 -2.16
N ILE A 119 -40.04 28.41 -2.03
CA ILE A 119 -40.63 27.66 -3.16
C ILE A 119 -41.18 28.62 -4.21
N SER A 120 -41.85 29.71 -3.82
CA SER A 120 -42.39 30.67 -4.78
C SER A 120 -41.29 31.33 -5.62
N ARG A 121 -40.11 31.58 -5.04
CA ARG A 121 -38.96 32.14 -5.78
C ARG A 121 -38.34 31.14 -6.76
N HIS A 122 -38.38 29.84 -6.45
CA HIS A 122 -37.66 28.80 -7.19
C HIS A 122 -38.55 27.80 -7.94
N ILE A 123 -39.87 28.01 -8.00
CA ILE A 123 -40.82 27.02 -8.53
C ILE A 123 -40.50 26.61 -9.99
N GLY A 124 -40.06 27.55 -10.83
CA GLY A 124 -39.69 27.25 -12.22
C GLY A 124 -38.48 26.31 -12.34
N GLU A 125 -37.51 26.44 -11.42
CA GLU A 125 -36.33 25.59 -11.40
C GLU A 125 -36.62 24.24 -10.73
N LEU A 126 -37.39 24.23 -9.64
CA LEU A 126 -37.90 23.04 -8.94
C LEU A 126 -38.70 22.11 -9.87
N MET A 127 -39.50 22.71 -10.76
CA MET A 127 -40.35 21.99 -11.72
C MET A 127 -39.60 21.60 -13.00
N SER A 128 -38.34 21.98 -13.16
CA SER A 128 -37.54 21.52 -14.29
C SER A 128 -37.41 19.99 -14.27
N ASN A 129 -37.45 19.35 -15.44
CA ASN A 129 -37.35 17.90 -15.55
C ASN A 129 -36.13 17.33 -14.83
N LYS A 130 -35.01 18.06 -14.84
CA LYS A 130 -33.75 17.65 -14.22
C LYS A 130 -33.81 17.71 -12.69
N ILE A 131 -34.28 18.80 -12.10
CA ILE A 131 -34.38 18.93 -10.63
C ILE A 131 -35.48 18.05 -10.07
N ASN A 132 -36.63 18.02 -10.73
CA ASN A 132 -37.75 17.18 -10.30
C ASN A 132 -37.33 15.71 -10.30
N ALA A 133 -36.69 15.20 -11.36
CA ALA A 133 -36.19 13.83 -11.38
C ALA A 133 -35.16 13.52 -10.26
N MET A 134 -34.38 14.51 -9.84
CA MET A 134 -33.36 14.35 -8.80
C MET A 134 -33.93 14.37 -7.38
N LEU A 135 -34.96 15.19 -7.14
CA LEU A 135 -35.46 15.51 -5.80
C LEU A 135 -36.87 14.97 -5.51
N LYS A 136 -37.54 14.33 -6.47
CA LYS A 136 -38.94 13.88 -6.35
C LYS A 136 -39.23 13.14 -5.05
N ASP A 137 -38.37 12.19 -4.67
CA ASP A 137 -38.55 11.37 -3.47
C ASP A 137 -38.25 12.12 -2.16
N ARG A 138 -37.73 13.34 -2.25
CA ARG A 138 -37.45 14.24 -1.13
C ARG A 138 -38.47 15.37 -1.00
N PHE A 139 -39.45 15.45 -1.91
CA PHE A 139 -40.58 16.36 -1.79
C PHE A 139 -41.63 15.78 -0.82
N THR A 140 -41.23 15.63 0.45
CA THR A 140 -42.11 15.23 1.56
C THR A 140 -41.89 16.16 2.74
N PRO A 141 -42.86 16.29 3.66
CA PRO A 141 -42.72 17.17 4.84
C PRO A 141 -41.50 16.85 5.71
N GLU A 142 -41.08 15.58 5.76
CA GLU A 142 -39.99 15.09 6.59
C GLU A 142 -38.61 15.28 5.94
N ALA A 143 -38.53 15.19 4.60
CA ALA A 143 -37.26 15.22 3.87
C ALA A 143 -36.96 16.59 3.21
N PHE A 144 -37.97 17.42 3.00
CA PHE A 144 -37.81 18.70 2.33
C PHE A 144 -37.07 19.71 3.22
N SER A 145 -36.02 20.31 2.68
CA SER A 145 -35.32 21.44 3.30
C SER A 145 -34.74 22.35 2.23
N GLU A 146 -34.49 23.61 2.59
CA GLU A 146 -33.84 24.57 1.69
C GLU A 146 -32.45 24.07 1.28
N ASP A 147 -31.69 23.47 2.20
CA ASP A 147 -30.39 22.84 1.92
C ASP A 147 -30.47 21.75 0.84
N VAL A 148 -31.44 20.83 0.95
CA VAL A 148 -31.63 19.75 -0.04
C VAL A 148 -31.93 20.32 -1.42
N VAL A 149 -32.79 21.34 -1.50
CA VAL A 149 -33.17 21.97 -2.77
C VAL A 149 -31.99 22.73 -3.38
N VAL A 150 -31.30 23.53 -2.57
CA VAL A 150 -30.14 24.30 -3.02
C VAL A 150 -29.02 23.39 -3.49
N ARG A 151 -28.71 22.30 -2.76
CA ARG A 151 -27.78 21.28 -3.24
C ARG A 151 -28.24 20.62 -4.53
N GLY A 152 -29.54 20.44 -4.72
CA GLY A 152 -30.10 19.97 -5.99
C GLY A 152 -29.82 20.92 -7.15
N PHE A 153 -30.00 22.23 -6.95
CA PHE A 153 -29.63 23.25 -7.94
C PHE A 153 -28.14 23.21 -8.27
N ILE A 154 -27.28 23.23 -7.25
CA ILE A 154 -25.82 23.20 -7.42
C ILE A 154 -25.38 21.91 -8.13
N SER A 155 -25.93 20.75 -7.74
CA SER A 155 -25.69 19.45 -8.41
C SER A 155 -26.08 19.52 -9.88
N SER A 156 -27.21 20.15 -10.19
CA SER A 156 -27.64 20.37 -11.57
C SER A 156 -26.70 21.29 -12.34
N TYR A 157 -26.18 22.36 -11.72
CA TYR A 157 -25.21 23.27 -12.34
C TYR A 157 -23.88 22.57 -12.64
N LEU A 158 -23.49 21.62 -11.78
CA LEU A 158 -22.33 20.74 -12.00
C LEU A 158 -22.56 19.67 -13.06
N GLY A 159 -23.76 19.59 -13.63
CA GLY A 159 -24.10 18.61 -14.67
C GLY A 159 -24.61 17.27 -14.13
N GLU A 160 -24.72 17.11 -12.81
CA GLU A 160 -25.09 15.85 -12.19
C GLU A 160 -26.58 15.52 -12.27
N LYS A 161 -26.87 14.22 -12.25
CA LYS A 161 -28.24 13.67 -12.23
C LYS A 161 -28.70 13.26 -10.82
N ARG A 162 -27.74 13.07 -9.91
CA ARG A 162 -27.98 12.71 -8.50
C ARG A 162 -27.74 13.92 -7.60
N LEU A 163 -28.40 13.93 -6.46
CA LEU A 163 -28.13 14.91 -5.41
C LEU A 163 -26.75 14.64 -4.81
N LEU A 164 -25.90 15.66 -4.81
CA LEU A 164 -24.58 15.60 -4.19
C LEU A 164 -24.63 16.05 -2.72
N GLU A 165 -23.73 15.48 -1.93
CA GLU A 165 -23.36 16.02 -0.62
C GLU A 165 -22.35 17.16 -0.77
N TRP A 166 -22.25 18.01 0.25
CA TRP A 166 -21.43 19.23 0.21
C TRP A 166 -19.96 18.95 -0.08
N GLU A 167 -19.39 17.89 0.48
CA GLU A 167 -18.01 17.48 0.23
C GLU A 167 -17.78 17.18 -1.26
N ASN A 168 -18.72 16.52 -1.92
CA ASN A 168 -18.64 16.21 -3.35
C ASN A 168 -18.79 17.47 -4.21
N ILE A 169 -19.69 18.37 -3.82
CA ILE A 169 -19.84 19.69 -4.46
C ILE A 169 -18.52 20.45 -4.39
N ILE A 170 -17.88 20.54 -3.22
CA ILE A 170 -16.64 21.29 -3.02
C ILE A 170 -15.48 20.67 -3.83
N VAL A 171 -15.31 19.35 -3.81
CA VAL A 171 -14.30 18.66 -4.63
C VAL A 171 -14.49 18.97 -6.12
N ARG A 172 -15.73 18.92 -6.63
CA ARG A 172 -16.01 19.29 -8.02
C ARG A 172 -15.76 20.77 -8.30
N MET A 173 -16.08 21.66 -7.37
CA MET A 173 -15.75 23.09 -7.49
C MET A 173 -14.24 23.32 -7.57
N PHE A 174 -13.44 22.57 -6.81
CA PHE A 174 -11.97 22.60 -6.91
C PHE A 174 -11.49 22.11 -8.28
N ILE A 175 -12.04 21.01 -8.79
CA ILE A 175 -11.72 20.48 -10.12
C ILE A 175 -12.07 21.48 -11.23
N LEU A 176 -13.16 22.24 -11.10
CA LEU A 176 -13.49 23.33 -12.04
C LEU A 176 -12.41 24.43 -12.07
N GLY A 177 -11.56 24.53 -11.05
CA GLY A 177 -10.44 25.46 -11.03
C GLY A 177 -9.39 25.18 -12.09
N LEU A 178 -9.28 23.94 -12.60
CA LEU A 178 -8.33 23.56 -13.66
C LEU A 178 -8.64 24.24 -14.99
N ASP A 179 -7.59 24.59 -15.73
CA ASP A 179 -7.73 25.20 -17.07
C ASP A 179 -8.45 24.28 -18.06
N SER A 180 -8.24 22.96 -17.94
CA SER A 180 -8.94 21.95 -18.75
C SER A 180 -10.46 21.95 -18.55
N GLU A 181 -10.96 22.54 -17.46
CA GLU A 181 -12.39 22.61 -17.13
C GLU A 181 -13.00 24.01 -17.35
N ASN A 182 -12.27 24.94 -18.01
CA ASN A 182 -12.68 26.35 -18.16
C ASN A 182 -14.11 26.54 -18.68
N LYS A 183 -14.52 25.78 -19.71
CA LYS A 183 -15.89 25.89 -20.25
C LYS A 183 -16.95 25.53 -19.21
N LYS A 184 -16.73 24.46 -18.43
CA LYS A 184 -17.65 24.03 -17.37
C LYS A 184 -17.61 25.00 -16.19
N ARG A 185 -16.43 25.54 -15.86
CA ARG A 185 -16.24 26.58 -14.85
C ARG A 185 -17.12 27.79 -15.16
N LEU A 186 -17.01 28.33 -16.38
CA LEU A 186 -17.80 29.51 -16.79
C LEU A 186 -19.30 29.25 -16.74
N ASP A 187 -19.77 28.10 -17.24
CA ASP A 187 -21.20 27.73 -17.21
C ASP A 187 -21.72 27.56 -15.77
N PHE A 188 -20.96 26.86 -14.91
CA PHE A 188 -21.32 26.64 -13.50
C PHE A 188 -21.46 27.97 -12.74
N TYR A 189 -20.43 28.82 -12.77
CA TYR A 189 -20.46 30.08 -12.02
C TYR A 189 -21.47 31.08 -12.60
N HIS A 190 -21.70 31.09 -13.92
CA HIS A 190 -22.77 31.90 -14.50
C HIS A 190 -24.17 31.49 -13.99
N LYS A 191 -24.43 30.18 -13.84
CA LYS A 191 -25.69 29.70 -13.26
C LYS A 191 -25.78 29.99 -11.76
N LEU A 192 -24.70 29.76 -11.02
CA LEU A 192 -24.63 30.02 -9.58
C LEU A 192 -24.91 31.49 -9.25
N GLU A 193 -24.29 32.43 -9.97
CA GLU A 193 -24.45 33.88 -9.73
C GLU A 193 -25.88 34.38 -10.04
N ARG A 194 -26.65 33.64 -10.86
CA ARG A 194 -28.05 33.99 -11.16
C ARG A 194 -29.04 33.49 -10.10
N ASN A 195 -28.65 32.52 -9.27
CA ASN A 195 -29.48 32.00 -8.18
C ASN A 195 -28.91 32.45 -6.82
N LYS A 196 -29.52 33.50 -6.23
CA LYS A 196 -29.07 34.12 -4.98
C LYS A 196 -29.02 33.16 -3.79
N ASP A 197 -30.02 32.30 -3.65
CA ASP A 197 -30.09 31.36 -2.52
C ASP A 197 -29.03 30.24 -2.68
N ALA A 198 -28.79 29.78 -3.92
CA ALA A 198 -27.71 28.82 -4.20
C ALA A 198 -26.31 29.41 -3.97
N LYS A 199 -26.07 30.65 -4.43
CA LYS A 199 -24.83 31.36 -4.16
C LYS A 199 -24.59 31.57 -2.67
N THR A 200 -25.61 32.05 -1.95
CA THR A 200 -25.52 32.31 -0.50
C THR A 200 -25.17 31.03 0.25
N ALA A 201 -25.79 29.90 -0.09
CA ALA A 201 -25.46 28.62 0.55
C ALA A 201 -24.02 28.16 0.27
N VAL A 202 -23.51 28.36 -0.95
CA VAL A 202 -22.10 28.07 -1.28
C VAL A 202 -21.18 28.97 -0.46
N ASP A 203 -21.45 30.28 -0.42
CA ASP A 203 -20.64 31.25 0.31
C ASP A 203 -20.62 30.95 1.81
N GLU A 204 -21.77 30.67 2.42
CA GLU A 204 -21.89 30.29 3.83
C GLU A 204 -21.17 28.98 4.13
N ARG A 205 -21.32 27.97 3.26
CA ARG A 205 -20.68 26.67 3.46
C ARG A 205 -19.17 26.76 3.37
N LEU A 206 -18.65 27.45 2.36
CA LEU A 206 -17.21 27.65 2.20
C LEU A 206 -16.64 28.50 3.34
N THR A 207 -17.32 29.60 3.71
CA THR A 207 -16.88 30.46 4.83
C THR A 207 -16.85 29.69 6.15
N LYS A 208 -17.81 28.79 6.39
CA LYS A 208 -17.82 27.93 7.58
C LYS A 208 -16.64 26.97 7.65
N ILE A 209 -16.17 26.47 6.50
CA ILE A 209 -15.06 25.51 6.42
C ILE A 209 -13.71 26.22 6.38
N PHE A 210 -13.56 27.22 5.50
CA PHE A 210 -12.27 27.85 5.18
C PHE A 210 -12.08 29.23 5.82
N GLY A 211 -13.10 29.78 6.49
CA GLY A 211 -13.10 31.17 7.00
C GLY A 211 -13.39 32.23 5.93
N PHE A 212 -13.44 31.85 4.65
CA PHE A 212 -13.75 32.70 3.51
C PHE A 212 -14.36 31.89 2.35
N SER A 213 -14.91 32.58 1.35
CA SER A 213 -15.48 31.97 0.14
C SER A 213 -14.58 32.17 -1.09
N TYR A 214 -14.99 31.60 -2.23
CA TYR A 214 -14.32 31.72 -3.52
C TYR A 214 -14.24 33.19 -3.99
N LYS A 215 -13.30 33.50 -4.90
CA LYS A 215 -13.08 34.84 -5.46
C LYS A 215 -13.61 34.93 -6.90
N PRO A 216 -14.77 35.56 -7.16
CA PRO A 216 -15.36 35.62 -8.50
C PRO A 216 -14.43 36.25 -9.57
N ASN A 217 -13.56 37.17 -9.15
CA ASN A 217 -12.67 37.94 -10.01
C ASN A 217 -11.35 37.22 -10.35
N GLN A 218 -11.04 36.11 -9.69
CA GLN A 218 -9.90 35.26 -10.07
C GLN A 218 -10.32 34.29 -11.17
N GLU A 219 -9.40 33.95 -12.07
CA GLU A 219 -9.67 33.03 -13.18
C GLU A 219 -10.10 31.65 -12.68
N ALA A 220 -9.30 31.04 -11.81
CA ALA A 220 -9.61 29.74 -11.20
C ALA A 220 -10.73 29.81 -10.16
N LYS A 221 -11.01 31.00 -9.60
CA LYS A 221 -11.99 31.33 -8.55
C LYS A 221 -11.75 30.68 -7.18
N VAL A 222 -11.17 29.49 -7.13
CA VAL A 222 -11.04 28.66 -5.91
C VAL A 222 -9.60 28.55 -5.38
N LYS A 223 -8.63 29.28 -5.96
CA LYS A 223 -7.21 29.15 -5.66
C LYS A 223 -6.90 29.24 -4.15
N GLU A 224 -7.34 30.31 -3.49
CA GLU A 224 -7.10 30.52 -2.05
C GLU A 224 -7.73 29.40 -1.18
N LEU A 225 -8.87 28.83 -1.61
CA LEU A 225 -9.51 27.71 -0.89
C LEU A 225 -8.66 26.43 -0.99
N VAL A 226 -8.06 26.18 -2.16
CA VAL A 226 -7.17 25.04 -2.38
C VAL A 226 -5.87 25.20 -1.58
N GLU A 227 -5.31 26.41 -1.54
CA GLU A 227 -4.14 26.72 -0.70
C GLU A 227 -4.44 26.52 0.78
N SER A 228 -5.58 27.02 1.25
CA SER A 228 -6.04 26.79 2.63
C SER A 228 -6.24 25.31 2.93
N LEU A 229 -6.84 24.54 2.01
CA LEU A 229 -6.99 23.10 2.16
C LEU A 229 -5.62 22.41 2.27
N LYS A 230 -4.68 22.72 1.35
CA LYS A 230 -3.34 22.12 1.31
C LYS A 230 -2.57 22.42 2.59
N TYR A 231 -2.54 23.67 3.00
CA TYR A 231 -1.82 24.11 4.19
C TYR A 231 -2.36 23.41 5.45
N ASN A 232 -3.68 23.40 5.64
CA ASN A 232 -4.27 22.79 6.84
C ASN A 232 -4.21 21.27 6.81
N SER A 233 -4.32 20.61 5.66
CA SER A 233 -4.17 19.14 5.59
C SER A 233 -2.76 18.69 5.97
N ILE A 234 -1.73 19.49 5.70
CA ILE A 234 -0.35 19.21 6.10
C ILE A 234 -0.09 19.60 7.56
N THR A 235 -0.48 20.81 7.96
CA THR A 235 -0.04 21.43 9.22
C THR A 235 -1.05 21.28 10.37
N GLN A 236 -2.12 20.50 10.22
CA GLN A 236 -3.22 20.44 11.20
C GLN A 236 -2.74 20.28 12.66
N LEU A 237 -1.78 19.38 12.89
CA LEU A 237 -1.24 19.04 14.21
C LEU A 237 -0.17 20.01 14.72
N LEU A 238 0.19 21.03 13.93
CA LEU A 238 1.28 21.95 14.24
C LEU A 238 0.76 23.29 14.76
N ASP A 239 1.37 23.79 15.83
CA ASP A 239 1.14 25.14 16.34
C ASP A 239 1.79 26.17 15.43
N VAL A 240 1.07 27.23 15.07
CA VAL A 240 1.56 28.26 14.15
C VAL A 240 2.78 28.97 14.73
N ILE A 241 3.87 28.98 13.95
CA ILE A 241 5.09 29.73 14.26
C ILE A 241 5.01 31.14 13.64
N ALA A 242 5.63 32.13 14.28
CA ALA A 242 5.57 33.53 13.85
C ALA A 242 6.10 33.74 12.42
N ASP A 243 7.13 33.00 12.05
CA ASP A 243 7.80 33.09 10.75
C ASP A 243 7.11 32.28 9.63
N ASP A 244 5.98 31.62 9.94
CA ASP A 244 5.18 30.91 8.92
C ASP A 244 4.51 31.91 7.96
N PRO A 245 4.90 31.95 6.66
CA PRO A 245 4.33 32.89 5.68
C PRO A 245 2.88 32.54 5.34
N TYR A 246 2.43 31.31 5.61
CA TYR A 246 1.10 30.79 5.27
C TYR A 246 0.13 30.83 6.45
N LYS A 247 0.56 31.31 7.62
CA LYS A 247 -0.24 31.35 8.86
C LYS A 247 -1.64 31.96 8.73
N ALA A 248 -1.85 32.84 7.74
CA ALA A 248 -3.14 33.44 7.45
C ALA A 248 -4.21 32.40 7.06
N TYR A 249 -3.79 31.26 6.51
CA TYR A 249 -4.67 30.15 6.16
C TYR A 249 -5.03 29.24 7.33
N LYS A 250 -4.38 29.36 8.50
CA LYS A 250 -4.58 28.41 9.60
C LYS A 250 -6.02 28.42 10.11
N ILE A 251 -6.63 27.25 10.13
CA ILE A 251 -7.94 26.99 10.72
C ILE A 251 -7.76 26.32 12.09
N LYS A 252 -8.44 26.88 13.10
CA LYS A 252 -8.42 26.38 14.48
C LYS A 252 -9.68 25.58 14.84
N SER A 253 -10.74 25.71 14.06
CA SER A 253 -12.01 25.01 14.31
C SER A 253 -11.88 23.53 13.99
N SER A 254 -12.05 22.67 15.00
CA SER A 254 -11.99 21.21 14.87
C SER A 254 -13.05 20.67 13.89
N ILE A 255 -14.25 21.26 13.89
CA ILE A 255 -15.33 20.91 12.96
C ILE A 255 -14.93 21.23 11.52
N ALA A 256 -14.33 22.40 11.30
CA ALA A 256 -13.91 22.82 9.97
C ALA A 256 -12.78 21.93 9.44
N LEU A 257 -11.81 21.61 10.29
CA LEU A 257 -10.73 20.67 9.97
C LEU A 257 -11.24 19.26 9.65
N GLU A 258 -12.24 18.76 10.39
CA GLU A 258 -12.92 17.49 10.06
C GLU A 258 -13.57 17.53 8.67
N GLN A 259 -14.23 18.63 8.32
CA GLN A 259 -14.81 18.82 7.00
C GLN A 259 -13.74 18.88 5.91
N MET A 260 -12.63 19.59 6.15
CA MET A 260 -11.48 19.61 5.24
C MET A 260 -10.89 18.22 5.02
N ASN A 261 -10.75 17.43 6.09
CA ASN A 261 -10.24 16.05 5.99
C ASN A 261 -11.15 15.17 5.14
N ARG A 262 -12.48 15.29 5.30
CA ARG A 262 -13.44 14.58 4.43
C ARG A 262 -13.32 15.00 2.96
N ILE A 263 -13.16 16.30 2.69
CA ILE A 263 -12.98 16.83 1.33
C ILE A 263 -11.69 16.29 0.72
N TYR A 264 -10.59 16.35 1.47
CA TYR A 264 -9.27 15.91 1.03
C TYR A 264 -9.26 14.41 0.73
N GLU A 265 -9.81 13.59 1.63
CA GLU A 265 -9.90 12.13 1.43
C GLU A 265 -10.80 11.73 0.28
N LEU A 266 -11.95 12.41 0.12
CA LEU A 266 -12.81 12.18 -1.04
C LEU A 266 -12.05 12.49 -2.33
N GLY A 267 -11.29 13.59 -2.35
CA GLY A 267 -10.46 13.98 -3.48
C GLY A 267 -9.33 12.99 -3.80
N THR A 268 -8.68 12.40 -2.79
CA THR A 268 -7.50 11.55 -2.98
C THR A 268 -7.80 10.05 -3.10
N ARG A 269 -8.96 9.57 -2.61
CA ARG A 269 -9.29 8.13 -2.62
C ARG A 269 -10.37 7.74 -3.64
N ASP A 270 -11.23 8.66 -4.04
CA ASP A 270 -12.27 8.37 -5.02
C ASP A 270 -11.65 8.27 -6.42
N ARG A 271 -11.83 7.11 -7.07
CA ARG A 271 -11.34 6.84 -8.42
C ARG A 271 -11.90 7.83 -9.45
N GLU A 272 -13.05 8.45 -9.19
CA GLU A 272 -13.62 9.48 -10.05
C GLU A 272 -12.79 10.78 -10.04
N PHE A 273 -12.16 11.09 -8.89
CA PHE A 273 -11.57 12.41 -8.66
C PHE A 273 -10.05 12.43 -8.60
N VAL A 274 -9.41 11.33 -8.17
CA VAL A 274 -7.98 11.30 -7.78
C VAL A 274 -7.05 12.02 -8.74
N ASP A 275 -7.10 11.71 -10.05
CA ASP A 275 -6.19 12.31 -11.04
C ASP A 275 -6.36 13.82 -11.15
N LYS A 276 -7.61 14.29 -11.20
CA LYS A 276 -7.92 15.72 -11.34
C LYS A 276 -7.71 16.47 -10.04
N PHE A 277 -8.04 15.85 -8.91
CA PHE A 277 -7.87 16.47 -7.60
C PHE A 277 -6.38 16.65 -7.27
N MET A 278 -5.55 15.63 -7.52
CA MET A 278 -4.11 15.75 -7.35
C MET A 278 -3.52 16.85 -8.26
N LYS A 279 -4.03 16.98 -9.49
CA LYS A 279 -3.67 18.08 -10.39
C LYS A 279 -4.07 19.45 -9.82
N VAL A 280 -5.25 19.57 -9.22
CA VAL A 280 -5.68 20.81 -8.54
C VAL A 280 -4.75 21.16 -7.39
N MET A 281 -4.43 20.20 -6.53
CA MET A 281 -3.53 20.43 -5.39
C MET A 281 -2.14 20.87 -5.84
N LYS A 282 -1.66 20.33 -6.96
CA LYS A 282 -0.37 20.69 -7.57
C LYS A 282 -0.37 22.07 -8.23
N GLU A 283 -1.38 22.39 -9.04
CA GLU A 283 -1.42 23.63 -9.82
C GLU A 283 -1.90 24.83 -9.00
N LEU A 284 -3.01 24.68 -8.28
CA LEU A 284 -3.62 25.78 -7.52
C LEU A 284 -3.06 25.89 -6.10
N GLY A 285 -2.53 24.80 -5.54
CA GLY A 285 -1.83 24.82 -4.25
C GLY A 285 -0.33 25.05 -4.34
N ALA A 286 0.20 25.41 -5.52
CA ALA A 286 1.64 25.56 -5.77
C ALA A 286 2.32 26.59 -4.86
N ASP A 287 1.60 27.64 -4.45
CA ASP A 287 2.13 28.72 -3.61
C ASP A 287 2.37 28.27 -2.16
N ILE A 288 1.81 27.13 -1.73
CA ILE A 288 2.17 26.47 -0.47
C ILE A 288 3.40 25.59 -0.72
N HIS A 289 4.58 26.14 -0.41
CA HIS A 289 5.85 25.46 -0.58
C HIS A 289 6.13 24.52 0.59
N GLU A 290 5.97 23.22 0.34
CA GLU A 290 6.15 22.18 1.36
C GLU A 290 7.58 22.15 1.92
N LYS A 291 8.57 22.47 1.10
CA LYS A 291 9.98 22.62 1.53
C LYS A 291 10.15 23.74 2.57
N GLU A 292 9.42 24.84 2.42
CA GLU A 292 9.46 25.95 3.39
C GLU A 292 8.84 25.54 4.71
N LEU A 293 7.74 24.77 4.68
CA LEU A 293 7.15 24.16 5.88
C LEU A 293 8.14 23.25 6.61
N THR A 294 8.89 22.40 5.91
CA THR A 294 9.93 21.56 6.56
C THR A 294 11.07 22.38 7.17
N THR A 295 11.37 23.55 6.60
CA THR A 295 12.43 24.44 7.11
C THR A 295 11.99 25.14 8.38
N ILE A 296 10.73 25.56 8.45
CA ILE A 296 10.16 26.32 9.58
C ILE A 296 9.82 25.41 10.75
N TYR A 297 9.10 24.32 10.48
CA TYR A 297 8.60 23.41 11.52
C TYR A 297 9.61 22.34 11.90
N GLY A 298 10.65 22.15 11.08
CA GLY A 298 11.60 21.05 11.19
C GLY A 298 11.11 19.79 10.49
N MET A 299 12.07 18.97 10.06
CA MET A 299 11.77 17.72 9.37
C MET A 299 11.20 16.65 10.31
N ASP A 300 11.45 16.77 11.62
CA ASP A 300 10.89 15.91 12.68
C ASP A 300 9.45 16.29 13.08
N ALA A 301 8.86 17.33 12.47
CA ALA A 301 7.52 17.78 12.80
C ALA A 301 6.45 16.72 12.48
N SER A 302 5.42 16.67 13.31
CA SER A 302 4.28 15.75 13.15
C SER A 302 3.29 16.23 12.10
N PHE A 303 3.72 16.30 10.83
CA PHE A 303 2.84 16.62 9.71
C PHE A 303 1.68 15.62 9.62
N TYR A 304 0.46 16.12 9.42
CA TYR A 304 -0.74 15.28 9.44
C TYR A 304 -0.85 14.44 8.17
N TYR A 305 -0.90 15.08 7.01
CA TYR A 305 -0.84 14.42 5.72
C TYR A 305 0.58 14.48 5.13
N LEU A 306 1.08 13.35 4.61
CA LEU A 306 2.40 13.26 3.98
C LEU A 306 2.24 13.18 2.46
N THR A 307 2.45 14.30 1.79
CA THR A 307 2.57 14.42 0.33
C THR A 307 3.94 13.92 -0.14
N GLU A 308 4.05 13.56 -1.42
CA GLU A 308 5.33 13.11 -1.97
C GLU A 308 6.41 14.20 -1.93
N GLU A 309 6.03 15.45 -2.21
CA GLU A 309 6.90 16.64 -2.14
C GLU A 309 7.46 16.86 -0.72
N LEU A 310 6.69 16.52 0.32
CA LEU A 310 7.11 16.59 1.72
C LEU A 310 7.94 15.39 2.17
N GLY A 311 7.62 14.20 1.66
CA GLY A 311 8.29 12.96 2.04
C GLY A 311 9.76 12.90 1.61
N TRP A 312 10.08 13.35 0.39
CA TRP A 312 11.45 13.24 -0.13
C TRP A 312 12.50 13.99 0.70
N PRO A 313 12.31 15.28 1.08
CA PRO A 313 13.25 15.97 1.96
C PRO A 313 13.44 15.28 3.31
N ILE A 314 12.36 14.76 3.90
CA ILE A 314 12.41 14.03 5.18
C ILE A 314 13.27 12.77 5.04
N LEU A 315 13.02 11.96 4.00
CA LEU A 315 13.82 10.76 3.74
C LEU A 315 15.28 11.09 3.42
N GLN A 316 15.54 12.21 2.73
CA GLN A 316 16.90 12.66 2.43
C GLN A 316 17.69 12.98 3.70
N GLU A 317 17.08 13.65 4.68
CA GLU A 317 17.73 13.94 5.96
C GLU A 317 18.01 12.67 6.76
N ILE A 318 17.02 11.77 6.83
CA ILE A 318 17.14 10.46 7.48
C ILE A 318 18.31 9.70 6.85
N ALA A 319 18.34 9.60 5.51
CA ALA A 319 19.37 8.91 4.75
C ALA A 319 20.76 9.55 4.93
N GLY A 320 20.83 10.88 4.93
CA GLY A 320 22.10 11.60 4.93
C GLY A 320 22.77 11.75 6.29
N SER A 321 22.03 11.67 7.40
CA SER A 321 22.57 12.07 8.70
C SER A 321 22.13 11.27 9.92
N LYS A 322 20.93 10.68 9.93
CA LYS A 322 20.35 10.08 11.14
C LYS A 322 20.38 8.56 11.18
N LEU A 323 20.38 7.87 10.04
CA LEU A 323 20.31 6.40 10.01
C LEU A 323 21.47 5.69 10.73
N VAL A 324 22.69 6.23 10.58
CA VAL A 324 23.89 5.62 11.19
C VAL A 324 24.01 6.00 12.66
N THR A 325 23.53 7.20 13.05
CA THR A 325 23.71 7.82 14.37
C THR A 325 22.57 7.48 15.34
N GLU A 326 21.36 7.29 14.85
CA GLU A 326 20.12 7.08 15.64
C GLU A 326 19.20 6.01 15.00
N PRO A 327 19.69 4.80 14.66
CA PRO A 327 18.93 3.81 13.89
C PRO A 327 17.61 3.38 14.53
N ALA A 328 17.55 3.12 15.85
CA ALA A 328 16.30 2.76 16.53
C ALA A 328 15.22 3.85 16.43
N GLU A 329 15.58 5.12 16.62
CA GLU A 329 14.65 6.23 16.48
C GLU A 329 14.18 6.37 15.02
N MET A 330 15.10 6.20 14.06
CA MET A 330 14.77 6.25 12.64
C MET A 330 13.88 5.09 12.19
N GLN A 331 13.99 3.90 12.78
CA GLN A 331 13.06 2.79 12.51
C GLN A 331 11.62 3.19 12.86
N GLU A 332 11.40 3.76 14.05
CA GLU A 332 10.07 4.21 14.47
C GLU A 332 9.56 5.36 13.60
N ARG A 333 10.43 6.32 13.27
CA ARG A 333 10.08 7.44 12.38
C ARG A 333 9.69 6.94 10.98
N LEU A 334 10.49 6.07 10.38
CA LEU A 334 10.22 5.46 9.07
C LEU A 334 8.91 4.67 9.07
N ARG A 335 8.60 3.95 10.16
CA ARG A 335 7.34 3.23 10.34
C ARG A 335 6.14 4.18 10.33
N LEU A 336 6.22 5.25 11.12
CA LEU A 336 5.16 6.27 11.19
C LEU A 336 4.96 7.00 9.85
N LEU A 337 6.04 7.21 9.08
CA LEU A 337 5.96 7.76 7.72
C LEU A 337 5.31 6.79 6.75
N SER A 338 5.69 5.50 6.78
CA SER A 338 5.12 4.45 5.93
C SER A 338 3.61 4.35 6.10
N GLN A 339 3.10 4.46 7.33
CA GLN A 339 1.66 4.40 7.61
C GLN A 339 0.84 5.53 7.00
N LYS A 340 1.48 6.67 6.69
CA LYS A 340 0.81 7.83 6.10
C LYS A 340 0.76 7.77 4.57
N LEU A 341 1.45 6.81 3.95
CA LEU A 341 1.61 6.73 2.51
C LEU A 341 0.75 5.61 1.89
N PRO A 342 0.22 5.80 0.67
CA PRO A 342 -0.34 4.71 -0.11
C PRO A 342 0.65 3.55 -0.28
N ALA A 343 0.17 2.31 -0.32
CA ALA A 343 1.01 1.12 -0.44
C ALA A 343 1.83 1.06 -1.74
N ASP A 344 1.35 1.72 -2.79
CA ASP A 344 1.96 1.80 -4.13
C ASP A 344 2.87 3.02 -4.32
N SER A 345 3.05 3.87 -3.30
CA SER A 345 3.92 5.05 -3.41
C SER A 345 5.39 4.66 -3.56
N VAL A 346 6.13 5.39 -4.40
CA VAL A 346 7.58 5.24 -4.55
C VAL A 346 8.32 5.54 -3.23
N LEU A 347 7.75 6.40 -2.38
CA LEU A 347 8.27 6.66 -1.03
C LEU A 347 8.25 5.41 -0.15
N GLN A 348 7.28 4.49 -0.32
CA GLN A 348 7.26 3.24 0.45
C GLN A 348 8.50 2.40 0.17
N GLN A 349 8.90 2.30 -1.10
CA GLN A 349 10.10 1.58 -1.47
C GLN A 349 11.36 2.21 -0.85
N ALA A 350 11.45 3.55 -0.90
CA ALA A 350 12.57 4.27 -0.29
C ALA A 350 12.61 4.04 1.22
N ILE A 351 11.44 4.05 1.89
CA ILE A 351 11.34 3.73 3.31
C ILE A 351 11.78 2.30 3.59
N SER A 352 11.36 1.31 2.79
CA SER A 352 11.77 -0.08 2.94
C SER A 352 13.29 -0.24 2.86
N PHE A 353 13.95 0.39 1.88
CA PHE A 353 15.41 0.44 1.80
C PHE A 353 16.04 1.02 3.07
N LEU A 354 15.61 2.21 3.48
CA LEU A 354 16.15 2.90 4.66
C LEU A 354 15.89 2.11 5.95
N MET A 355 14.76 1.39 6.03
CA MET A 355 14.41 0.54 7.16
C MET A 355 15.38 -0.65 7.30
N GLN A 356 15.70 -1.34 6.20
CA GLN A 356 16.67 -2.43 6.21
C GLN A 356 18.07 -1.95 6.65
N VAL A 357 18.48 -0.77 6.16
CA VAL A 357 19.73 -0.13 6.58
C VAL A 357 19.69 0.23 8.08
N ALA A 358 18.57 0.73 8.58
CA ALA A 358 18.39 1.04 10.01
C ALA A 358 18.48 -0.22 10.89
N PHE A 359 17.86 -1.34 10.47
CA PHE A 359 17.96 -2.61 11.20
C PHE A 359 19.39 -3.12 11.25
N TYR A 360 20.12 -3.03 10.15
CA TYR A 360 21.53 -3.38 10.12
C TYR A 360 22.34 -2.55 11.13
N TYR A 361 22.21 -1.22 11.12
CA TYR A 361 23.01 -0.36 12.00
C TYR A 361 22.64 -0.55 13.47
N GLU A 362 21.37 -0.76 13.80
CA GLU A 362 20.94 -1.09 15.16
C GLU A 362 21.56 -2.41 15.62
N MET A 363 21.53 -3.43 14.77
CA MET A 363 22.13 -4.72 15.10
C MET A 363 23.64 -4.59 15.30
N VAL A 364 24.35 -3.89 14.41
CA VAL A 364 25.80 -3.68 14.52
C VAL A 364 26.17 -2.93 15.81
N ARG A 365 25.37 -1.96 16.25
CA ARG A 365 25.57 -1.27 17.54
C ARG A 365 25.39 -2.18 18.74
N GLY A 366 24.45 -3.14 18.63
CA GLY A 366 24.23 -4.17 19.63
C GLY A 366 25.32 -5.25 19.67
N LEU A 367 26.19 -5.33 18.64
CA LEU A 367 27.29 -6.29 18.66
C LEU A 367 28.32 -5.89 19.71
N GLY A 368 28.56 -6.82 20.65
CA GLY A 368 29.68 -6.74 21.57
C GLY A 368 31.01 -7.07 20.88
N SER A 369 31.93 -7.65 21.65
CA SER A 369 33.19 -8.13 21.06
C SER A 369 32.94 -9.26 20.06
N LEU A 370 33.51 -9.13 18.86
CA LEU A 370 33.52 -10.19 17.84
C LEU A 370 34.66 -11.20 18.05
N LYS A 371 35.45 -11.05 19.12
CA LYS A 371 36.47 -12.01 19.52
C LYS A 371 35.89 -12.99 20.53
N LEU A 372 35.67 -14.23 20.10
CA LEU A 372 35.11 -15.31 20.90
C LEU A 372 36.16 -16.39 21.17
N ASN A 373 35.93 -17.16 22.24
CA ASN A 373 36.94 -18.08 22.77
C ASN A 373 36.98 -19.46 22.09
N THR A 374 35.94 -19.81 21.33
CA THR A 374 35.81 -21.11 20.68
C THR A 374 35.19 -20.97 19.29
N PRO A 375 35.58 -21.84 18.33
CA PRO A 375 34.91 -21.92 17.03
C PRO A 375 33.39 -22.14 17.18
N GLU A 376 32.97 -23.03 18.08
CA GLU A 376 31.55 -23.27 18.35
C GLU A 376 30.76 -22.00 18.70
N ALA A 377 31.36 -21.06 19.44
CA ALA A 377 30.70 -19.80 19.77
C ALA A 377 30.43 -18.93 18.53
N TYR A 378 31.30 -18.95 17.52
CA TYR A 378 31.07 -18.26 16.25
C TYR A 378 29.94 -18.90 15.43
N VAL A 379 29.88 -20.23 15.42
CA VAL A 379 28.78 -20.96 14.77
C VAL A 379 27.44 -20.58 15.40
N GLN A 380 27.38 -20.58 16.74
CA GLN A 380 26.16 -20.20 17.47
C GLN A 380 25.80 -18.74 17.24
N LEU A 381 26.78 -17.83 17.32
CA LEU A 381 26.55 -16.40 17.07
C LEU A 381 26.06 -16.15 15.64
N TYR A 382 26.60 -16.84 14.64
CA TYR A 382 26.15 -16.68 13.26
C TYR A 382 24.75 -17.25 13.02
N THR A 383 24.48 -18.47 13.48
CA THR A 383 23.19 -19.13 13.26
C THR A 383 22.04 -18.52 14.06
N ASN A 384 22.32 -17.86 15.19
CA ASN A 384 21.30 -17.17 15.98
C ASN A 384 21.13 -15.70 15.58
N ASP A 385 22.23 -15.01 15.27
CA ASP A 385 22.24 -13.55 15.13
C ASP A 385 22.86 -13.09 13.80
N LEU A 386 24.15 -13.35 13.51
CA LEU A 386 24.86 -12.66 12.41
C LEU A 386 24.32 -12.97 11.01
N TYR A 387 23.63 -14.09 10.80
CA TYR A 387 22.94 -14.33 9.52
C TYR A 387 21.96 -13.19 9.18
N ARG A 388 21.42 -12.48 10.18
CA ARG A 388 20.52 -11.34 9.98
C ARG A 388 21.22 -10.13 9.37
N LEU A 389 22.51 -9.93 9.63
CA LEU A 389 23.28 -8.88 8.94
C LEU A 389 23.29 -9.12 7.43
N ASP A 390 23.45 -10.38 7.05
CA ASP A 390 23.43 -10.81 5.66
C ASP A 390 22.03 -10.65 5.04
N THR A 391 20.97 -10.99 5.80
CA THR A 391 19.57 -10.74 5.40
C THR A 391 19.30 -9.26 5.19
N PHE A 392 19.62 -8.39 6.16
CA PHE A 392 19.39 -6.95 6.05
C PHE A 392 20.15 -6.34 4.88
N TYR A 393 21.40 -6.77 4.64
CA TYR A 393 22.18 -6.32 3.50
C TYR A 393 21.53 -6.74 2.17
N ARG A 394 21.16 -8.02 2.00
CA ARG A 394 20.51 -8.50 0.78
C ARG A 394 19.17 -7.81 0.55
N CYS A 395 18.31 -7.73 1.57
CA CYS A 395 17.00 -7.09 1.46
C CYS A 395 17.11 -5.59 1.18
N ALA A 396 18.06 -4.88 1.81
CA ALA A 396 18.31 -3.48 1.46
C ALA A 396 18.70 -3.32 -0.01
N LEU A 397 19.56 -4.21 -0.53
CA LEU A 397 19.94 -4.14 -1.94
C LEU A 397 18.79 -4.53 -2.89
N GLU A 398 17.91 -5.45 -2.50
CA GLU A 398 16.67 -5.76 -3.22
C GLU A 398 15.82 -4.49 -3.42
N GLU A 399 15.56 -3.78 -2.32
CA GLU A 399 14.82 -2.51 -2.32
C GLU A 399 15.52 -1.42 -3.13
N TYR A 400 16.84 -1.31 -3.00
CA TYR A 400 17.66 -0.31 -3.71
C TYR A 400 17.67 -0.55 -5.22
N HIS A 401 17.85 -1.78 -5.69
CA HIS A 401 17.85 -2.08 -7.12
C HIS A 401 16.48 -1.83 -7.74
N GLU A 402 15.39 -2.05 -7.00
CA GLU A 402 14.06 -1.68 -7.47
C GLU A 402 13.89 -0.15 -7.60
N LEU A 403 14.44 0.63 -6.66
CA LEU A 403 14.42 2.10 -6.73
C LEU A 403 15.13 2.65 -7.97
N LEU A 404 16.16 1.97 -8.49
CA LEU A 404 16.88 2.42 -9.70
C LEU A 404 15.99 2.45 -10.96
N SER A 405 14.86 1.74 -10.95
CA SER A 405 13.88 1.74 -12.04
C SER A 405 12.81 2.85 -11.92
N LYS A 406 12.83 3.62 -10.83
CA LYS A 406 11.82 4.62 -10.48
C LYS A 406 12.40 6.04 -10.56
N ASP A 407 11.55 7.05 -10.72
CA ASP A 407 11.95 8.45 -10.65
C ASP A 407 12.08 8.88 -9.18
N VAL A 408 13.32 8.94 -8.67
CA VAL A 408 13.62 9.20 -7.26
C VAL A 408 14.41 10.51 -7.12
N PRO A 409 13.80 11.59 -6.59
CA PRO A 409 14.45 12.91 -6.49
C PRO A 409 15.73 12.94 -5.64
N ILE A 410 15.86 11.99 -4.72
CA ILE A 410 16.97 11.91 -3.75
C ILE A 410 17.97 10.81 -4.09
N LEU A 411 17.95 10.28 -5.32
CA LEU A 411 18.75 9.11 -5.72
C LEU A 411 20.24 9.28 -5.43
N THR A 412 20.82 10.46 -5.67
CA THR A 412 22.23 10.75 -5.33
C THR A 412 22.54 10.54 -3.85
N CYS A 413 21.62 10.93 -2.96
CA CYS A 413 21.78 10.72 -1.51
C CYS A 413 21.68 9.24 -1.15
N LEU A 414 20.73 8.51 -1.76
CA LEU A 414 20.59 7.07 -1.54
C LEU A 414 21.79 6.28 -2.07
N ASN A 415 22.36 6.67 -3.21
CA ASN A 415 23.57 6.07 -3.77
C ASN A 415 24.78 6.27 -2.82
N GLY A 416 24.91 7.47 -2.25
CA GLY A 416 25.95 7.76 -1.25
C GLY A 416 25.81 6.91 0.01
N LEU A 417 24.58 6.80 0.54
CA LEU A 417 24.28 5.92 1.67
C LEU A 417 24.56 4.46 1.34
N LYS A 418 24.14 3.98 0.17
CA LYS A 418 24.37 2.60 -0.29
C LYS A 418 25.86 2.28 -0.36
N GLN A 419 26.67 3.18 -0.92
CA GLN A 419 28.13 3.00 -1.00
C GLN A 419 28.78 2.93 0.40
N GLN A 420 28.36 3.79 1.32
CA GLN A 420 28.81 3.72 2.72
C GLN A 420 28.39 2.40 3.37
N PHE A 421 27.15 1.98 3.14
CA PHE A 421 26.57 0.77 3.69
C PHE A 421 27.31 -0.49 3.19
N ASP A 422 27.62 -0.58 1.90
CA ASP A 422 28.44 -1.66 1.33
C ASP A 422 29.81 -1.75 2.00
N GLY A 423 30.47 -0.60 2.19
CA GLY A 423 31.79 -0.53 2.84
C GLY A 423 31.75 -1.03 4.28
N GLU A 424 30.74 -0.63 5.04
CA GLU A 424 30.57 -1.08 6.43
C GLU A 424 30.19 -2.56 6.53
N TYR A 425 29.30 -3.05 5.67
CA TYR A 425 28.99 -4.48 5.59
C TYR A 425 30.23 -5.29 5.26
N ALA A 426 30.98 -4.91 4.23
CA ALA A 426 32.23 -5.57 3.86
C ALA A 426 33.23 -5.60 5.02
N ARG A 427 33.36 -4.50 5.76
CA ARG A 427 34.25 -4.38 6.92
C ARG A 427 33.81 -5.31 8.06
N VAL A 428 32.55 -5.27 8.47
CA VAL A 428 32.02 -6.09 9.58
C VAL A 428 32.13 -7.58 9.25
N VAL A 429 31.73 -7.98 8.04
CA VAL A 429 31.81 -9.38 7.58
C VAL A 429 33.25 -9.87 7.53
N ASN A 430 34.18 -9.00 7.11
CA ASN A 430 35.60 -9.34 7.15
C ASN A 430 36.12 -9.53 8.58
N VAL A 431 35.79 -8.63 9.50
CA VAL A 431 36.26 -8.68 10.90
C VAL A 431 35.84 -9.98 11.58
N PHE A 432 34.56 -10.35 11.58
CA PHE A 432 34.16 -11.57 12.28
C PHE A 432 34.70 -12.84 11.62
N ASN A 433 34.90 -12.84 10.29
CA ASN A 433 35.51 -13.98 9.61
C ASN A 433 37.03 -14.07 9.84
N LEU A 434 37.72 -12.95 10.04
CA LEU A 434 39.13 -12.94 10.48
C LEU A 434 39.26 -13.52 11.88
N GLU A 435 38.42 -13.10 12.81
CA GLU A 435 38.43 -13.60 14.19
C GLU A 435 38.01 -15.08 14.25
N TRP A 436 36.99 -15.48 13.48
CA TRP A 436 36.59 -16.89 13.29
C TRP A 436 37.76 -17.76 12.85
N MET A 437 38.42 -17.40 11.74
CA MET A 437 39.53 -18.19 11.21
C MET A 437 40.72 -18.19 12.17
N THR A 438 41.01 -17.06 12.81
CA THR A 438 42.08 -16.99 13.83
C THR A 438 41.80 -17.97 14.96
N CYS A 439 40.56 -17.99 15.48
CA CYS A 439 40.15 -18.92 16.53
C CYS A 439 40.27 -20.39 16.08
N VAL A 440 39.81 -20.72 14.87
CA VAL A 440 39.92 -22.08 14.30
C VAL A 440 41.38 -22.55 14.23
N ILE A 441 42.30 -21.67 13.82
CA ILE A 441 43.72 -22.02 13.69
C ILE A 441 44.41 -22.10 15.06
N GLU A 442 44.12 -21.19 15.99
CA GLU A 442 44.66 -21.24 17.35
C GLU A 442 44.25 -22.49 18.13
N LYS A 443 43.06 -23.06 17.87
CA LYS A 443 42.64 -24.34 18.48
C LYS A 443 43.36 -25.56 17.90
N GLY A 444 43.94 -25.46 16.71
CA GLY A 444 44.80 -26.49 16.12
C GLY A 444 44.11 -27.75 15.58
N ASN A 445 42.82 -27.98 15.84
CA ASN A 445 42.05 -29.10 15.28
C ASN A 445 41.11 -28.70 14.12
N TYR A 446 41.35 -27.52 13.53
CA TYR A 446 40.55 -26.94 12.46
C TYR A 446 39.04 -26.95 12.82
N PHE A 447 38.21 -27.50 11.95
CA PHE A 447 36.75 -27.52 12.11
C PHE A 447 36.22 -28.84 12.72
N ASN A 448 37.08 -29.69 13.29
CA ASN A 448 36.66 -31.03 13.75
C ASN A 448 36.01 -31.04 15.14
N ASP A 449 36.20 -29.98 15.93
CA ASP A 449 35.61 -29.84 17.28
C ASP A 449 34.23 -29.17 17.26
N LEU A 450 33.71 -28.81 16.08
CA LEU A 450 32.38 -28.23 15.95
C LEU A 450 31.30 -29.28 16.26
N SER A 451 30.23 -28.86 16.93
CA SER A 451 29.07 -29.72 17.22
C SER A 451 28.22 -30.03 15.97
N LEU A 452 28.48 -29.31 14.87
CA LEU A 452 27.79 -29.48 13.60
C LEU A 452 28.07 -30.84 12.98
N LYS A 453 27.02 -31.42 12.39
CA LYS A 453 27.18 -32.55 11.49
C LYS A 453 27.96 -32.12 10.25
N LYS A 454 28.72 -33.06 9.69
CA LYS A 454 29.58 -32.84 8.53
C LYS A 454 28.83 -33.13 7.23
N GLN A 455 29.11 -32.35 6.20
CA GLN A 455 28.50 -32.50 4.88
C GLN A 455 28.79 -33.87 4.26
N GLU A 456 30.01 -34.36 4.37
CA GLU A 456 30.42 -35.69 3.89
C GLU A 456 29.63 -36.83 4.57
N ASP A 457 29.05 -36.58 5.74
CA ASP A 457 28.24 -37.56 6.46
C ASP A 457 26.73 -37.38 6.20
N PHE A 458 26.32 -36.54 5.23
CA PHE A 458 24.91 -36.17 5.04
C PHE A 458 23.99 -37.37 4.83
N TYR A 459 24.30 -38.24 3.85
CA TYR A 459 23.48 -39.41 3.56
C TYR A 459 23.35 -40.33 4.79
N ALA A 460 24.46 -40.57 5.49
CA ALA A 460 24.51 -41.41 6.68
C ALA A 460 23.74 -40.80 7.88
N ASN A 461 23.55 -39.49 7.90
CA ASN A 461 22.80 -38.80 8.94
C ASN A 461 21.31 -38.68 8.63
N GLU A 462 20.95 -38.50 7.35
CA GLU A 462 19.62 -38.03 6.95
C GLU A 462 18.80 -39.08 6.20
N CYS A 463 19.44 -40.06 5.56
CA CYS A 463 18.78 -41.03 4.68
C CYS A 463 18.70 -42.46 5.26
N VAL A 464 18.92 -42.61 6.57
CA VAL A 464 18.97 -43.93 7.28
C VAL A 464 17.58 -44.57 7.43
N SER A 465 16.52 -43.78 7.32
CA SER A 465 15.15 -44.26 7.48
C SER A 465 14.68 -45.08 6.27
N ASN A 466 13.91 -46.14 6.54
CA ASN A 466 13.16 -46.88 5.52
C ASN A 466 11.93 -46.12 4.99
N SER A 467 11.59 -44.96 5.57
CA SER A 467 10.52 -44.12 5.06
C SER A 467 10.89 -43.47 3.72
N LYS A 468 9.89 -43.23 2.87
CA LYS A 468 10.04 -42.42 1.66
C LYS A 468 10.51 -41.01 2.04
N GLN A 469 11.48 -40.50 1.30
CA GLN A 469 12.10 -39.20 1.55
C GLN A 469 12.47 -38.52 0.23
N VAL A 470 12.35 -37.21 0.20
CA VAL A 470 12.87 -36.38 -0.88
C VAL A 470 13.97 -35.50 -0.31
N VAL A 471 15.13 -35.51 -0.98
CA VAL A 471 16.23 -34.59 -0.68
C VAL A 471 16.26 -33.52 -1.75
N ILE A 472 16.33 -32.26 -1.37
CA ILE A 472 16.51 -31.13 -2.28
C ILE A 472 17.91 -30.57 -2.01
N ILE A 473 18.75 -30.51 -3.04
CA ILE A 473 20.04 -29.84 -3.00
C ILE A 473 19.89 -28.55 -3.79
N SER A 474 19.92 -27.41 -3.09
CA SER A 474 19.91 -26.09 -3.70
C SER A 474 21.31 -25.51 -3.72
N ASP A 475 21.87 -25.34 -4.91
CA ASP A 475 23.21 -24.80 -5.07
C ASP A 475 23.30 -23.38 -4.52
N ALA A 476 24.41 -23.10 -3.84
CA ALA A 476 24.71 -21.78 -3.27
C ALA A 476 23.63 -21.24 -2.29
N LEU A 477 22.83 -22.08 -1.64
CA LEU A 477 21.81 -21.60 -0.69
C LEU A 477 22.45 -21.25 0.67
N ARG A 478 22.59 -19.94 0.96
CA ARG A 478 23.09 -19.45 2.26
C ARG A 478 22.10 -19.72 3.40
N TYR A 479 22.63 -19.84 4.62
CA TYR A 479 21.83 -20.00 5.83
C TYR A 479 20.76 -18.91 6.01
N GLU A 480 21.10 -17.67 5.69
CA GLU A 480 20.19 -16.52 5.80
C GLU A 480 18.99 -16.63 4.82
N VAL A 481 19.24 -17.07 3.58
CA VAL A 481 18.19 -17.27 2.56
C VAL A 481 17.25 -18.38 3.00
N ALA A 482 17.81 -19.46 3.58
CA ALA A 482 17.02 -20.53 4.16
C ALA A 482 16.23 -20.07 5.39
N ALA A 483 16.76 -19.15 6.21
CA ALA A 483 16.03 -18.56 7.33
C ALA A 483 14.85 -17.70 6.87
N GLU A 484 14.97 -16.97 5.75
CA GLU A 484 13.83 -16.28 5.13
C GLU A 484 12.82 -17.27 4.53
N LEU A 485 13.29 -18.33 3.86
CA LEU A 485 12.40 -19.40 3.36
C LEU A 485 11.55 -20.01 4.48
N MET A 486 12.09 -20.15 5.70
CA MET A 486 11.32 -20.64 6.85
C MET A 486 10.09 -19.76 7.17
N GLN A 487 10.17 -18.45 6.93
CA GLN A 487 9.04 -17.53 7.11
C GLN A 487 7.95 -17.76 6.04
N GLU A 488 8.33 -18.07 4.81
CA GLU A 488 7.36 -18.45 3.77
C GLU A 488 6.72 -19.82 4.03
N LEU A 489 7.51 -20.78 4.52
CA LEU A 489 7.02 -22.10 4.90
C LEU A 489 6.10 -22.06 6.13
N ALA A 490 6.27 -21.08 7.01
CA ALA A 490 5.44 -20.90 8.21
C ALA A 490 3.95 -20.69 7.91
N LYS A 491 3.64 -20.12 6.74
CA LYS A 491 2.26 -19.90 6.26
C LYS A 491 1.54 -21.22 5.94
N GLU A 492 2.27 -22.33 5.77
CA GLU A 492 1.75 -23.62 5.36
C GLU A 492 1.37 -24.55 6.52
N LYS A 493 0.72 -25.67 6.20
CA LYS A 493 0.25 -26.69 7.18
C LYS A 493 1.30 -27.75 7.56
N HIS A 494 2.54 -27.63 7.09
CA HIS A 494 3.62 -28.59 7.41
C HIS A 494 4.49 -28.05 8.56
N ILE A 495 5.34 -28.91 9.13
CA ILE A 495 6.32 -28.52 10.14
C ILE A 495 7.70 -28.65 9.53
N ALA A 496 8.42 -27.55 9.44
CA ALA A 496 9.83 -27.49 9.08
C ALA A 496 10.71 -27.04 10.26
N LYS A 497 11.96 -27.47 10.27
CA LYS A 497 12.99 -27.05 11.22
C LYS A 497 14.27 -26.72 10.46
N LEU A 498 14.84 -25.56 10.73
CA LEU A 498 16.16 -25.15 10.22
C LEU A 498 17.26 -25.56 11.19
N SER A 499 18.34 -26.10 10.65
CA SER A 499 19.61 -26.40 11.31
C SER A 499 20.77 -26.10 10.36
N ALA A 500 22.02 -26.30 10.80
CA ALA A 500 23.20 -26.09 9.96
C ALA A 500 24.07 -27.36 9.92
N TYR A 501 24.71 -27.57 8.79
CA TYR A 501 25.82 -28.51 8.62
C TYR A 501 27.10 -27.74 8.32
N ARG A 502 28.24 -28.37 8.59
CA ARG A 502 29.54 -27.87 8.16
C ARG A 502 29.90 -28.44 6.79
N ALA A 503 30.05 -27.58 5.80
CA ALA A 503 30.55 -27.94 4.47
C ALA A 503 32.00 -28.42 4.50
N MET A 504 32.40 -29.15 3.46
CA MET A 504 33.81 -29.49 3.23
C MET A 504 34.56 -28.30 2.65
N LEU A 505 35.88 -28.30 2.83
CA LEU A 505 36.76 -27.45 2.04
C LEU A 505 37.39 -28.23 0.86
N PRO A 506 37.48 -27.63 -0.35
CA PRO A 506 36.93 -26.33 -0.74
C PRO A 506 35.39 -26.35 -0.82
N THR A 507 34.73 -25.26 -0.39
CA THR A 507 33.25 -25.09 -0.50
C THR A 507 32.84 -24.79 -1.95
N GLU A 508 33.07 -25.76 -2.82
CA GLU A 508 32.95 -25.66 -4.26
C GLU A 508 32.07 -26.82 -4.76
N THR A 509 31.18 -26.51 -5.71
CA THR A 509 30.17 -27.43 -6.24
C THR A 509 30.75 -28.78 -6.62
N LYS A 510 31.91 -28.80 -7.28
CA LYS A 510 32.55 -30.04 -7.75
C LYS A 510 32.99 -30.98 -6.62
N TYR A 511 33.18 -30.48 -5.40
CA TYR A 511 33.54 -31.30 -4.24
C TYR A 511 32.35 -31.52 -3.31
N CYS A 512 31.61 -30.45 -3.02
CA CYS A 512 30.57 -30.47 -1.99
C CYS A 512 29.30 -31.18 -2.44
N LYS A 513 28.85 -30.95 -3.69
CA LYS A 513 27.61 -31.56 -4.21
C LYS A 513 27.69 -33.09 -4.30
N PRO A 514 28.75 -33.70 -4.86
CA PRO A 514 28.85 -35.16 -4.85
C PRO A 514 28.98 -35.76 -3.44
N ALA A 515 29.55 -35.04 -2.48
CA ALA A 515 29.70 -35.52 -1.10
C ALA A 515 28.36 -35.67 -0.34
N LEU A 516 27.29 -35.02 -0.81
CA LEU A 516 25.93 -35.18 -0.26
C LEU A 516 25.24 -36.48 -0.71
N LEU A 517 25.80 -37.16 -1.70
CA LEU A 517 25.30 -38.44 -2.22
C LEU A 517 25.88 -39.60 -1.39
N PRO A 518 25.20 -40.77 -1.37
CA PRO A 518 25.73 -41.93 -0.65
C PRO A 518 27.07 -42.39 -1.21
N HIS A 519 27.99 -42.70 -0.31
CA HIS A 519 29.34 -43.14 -0.66
C HIS A 519 29.99 -43.91 0.50
N THR A 520 31.06 -44.65 0.18
CA THR A 520 31.99 -45.25 1.15
C THR A 520 33.36 -44.58 1.12
N SER A 521 33.71 -43.93 0.01
CA SER A 521 35.00 -43.25 -0.14
C SER A 521 34.91 -42.00 -1.02
N LEU A 522 35.63 -40.96 -0.61
CA LEU A 522 35.89 -39.74 -1.38
C LEU A 522 37.40 -39.65 -1.62
N ILE A 523 37.84 -39.72 -2.87
CA ILE A 523 39.28 -39.78 -3.22
C ILE A 523 39.64 -38.66 -4.18
N TRP A 524 40.63 -37.86 -3.82
CA TRP A 524 41.26 -36.88 -4.71
C TRP A 524 42.13 -37.59 -5.75
N LYS A 525 41.86 -37.37 -7.04
CA LYS A 525 42.69 -37.87 -8.13
C LYS A 525 42.60 -36.95 -9.35
N ASN A 526 43.75 -36.56 -9.90
CA ASN A 526 43.83 -35.79 -11.15
C ASN A 526 42.96 -34.51 -11.18
N LYS A 527 42.96 -33.74 -10.09
CA LYS A 527 42.15 -32.51 -9.89
C LYS A 527 40.64 -32.73 -9.69
N GLU A 528 40.20 -33.98 -9.72
CA GLU A 528 38.83 -34.40 -9.49
C GLU A 528 38.68 -35.10 -8.13
N MET A 529 37.44 -35.16 -7.66
CA MET A 529 37.06 -36.01 -6.53
C MET A 529 36.24 -37.19 -7.04
N LEU A 530 36.76 -38.39 -6.78
CA LEU A 530 36.07 -39.64 -7.06
C LEU A 530 35.18 -40.03 -5.88
N VAL A 531 33.96 -40.42 -6.18
CA VAL A 531 32.97 -40.98 -5.25
C VAL A 531 32.85 -42.47 -5.56
N ASP A 532 33.36 -43.31 -4.65
CA ASP A 532 33.49 -44.77 -4.88
C ASP A 532 34.14 -45.13 -6.23
N GLY A 533 35.15 -44.35 -6.63
CA GLY A 533 35.91 -44.55 -7.86
C GLY A 533 35.39 -43.81 -9.10
N GLU A 534 34.24 -43.14 -9.03
CA GLU A 534 33.60 -42.47 -10.18
C GLU A 534 33.51 -40.95 -10.01
N VAL A 535 33.58 -40.19 -11.09
CA VAL A 535 33.29 -38.73 -11.09
C VAL A 535 31.79 -38.52 -11.27
N LEU A 536 31.15 -37.72 -10.41
CA LEU A 536 29.70 -37.49 -10.40
C LEU A 536 29.31 -36.09 -10.91
N ASP A 537 29.65 -35.80 -12.16
CA ASP A 537 29.45 -34.51 -12.84
C ASP A 537 28.07 -34.37 -13.53
N THR A 538 27.44 -35.47 -13.92
CA THR A 538 26.15 -35.52 -14.62
C THR A 538 24.98 -35.97 -13.74
N LEU A 539 23.74 -35.68 -14.14
CA LEU A 539 22.55 -36.14 -13.42
C LEU A 539 22.41 -37.68 -13.48
N GLU A 540 22.83 -38.27 -14.59
CA GLU A 540 22.84 -39.70 -14.85
C GLU A 540 23.83 -40.42 -13.93
N SER A 541 25.08 -39.94 -13.81
CA SER A 541 26.07 -40.55 -12.93
C SER A 541 25.66 -40.45 -11.46
N ARG A 542 25.07 -39.32 -11.05
CA ARG A 542 24.49 -39.14 -9.70
C ARG A 542 23.33 -40.09 -9.44
N SER A 543 22.42 -40.24 -10.41
CA SER A 543 21.29 -41.17 -10.32
C SER A 543 21.76 -42.63 -10.20
N ALA A 544 22.77 -43.01 -10.97
CA ALA A 544 23.38 -44.33 -10.89
C ALA A 544 24.02 -44.55 -9.51
N GLN A 545 24.69 -43.55 -8.95
CA GLN A 545 25.30 -43.64 -7.62
C GLN A 545 24.26 -43.86 -6.52
N VAL A 546 23.19 -43.05 -6.45
CA VAL A 546 22.17 -43.22 -5.40
C VAL A 546 21.46 -44.58 -5.49
N ALA A 547 21.27 -45.11 -6.70
CA ALA A 547 20.64 -46.40 -6.93
C ALA A 547 21.49 -47.59 -6.43
N LYS A 548 22.82 -47.44 -6.32
CA LYS A 548 23.70 -48.47 -5.71
C LYS A 548 23.40 -48.69 -4.22
N TYR A 549 22.92 -47.66 -3.53
CA TYR A 549 22.71 -47.68 -2.08
C TYR A 549 21.25 -47.85 -1.67
N LYS A 550 20.31 -47.42 -2.52
CA LYS A 550 18.88 -47.56 -2.28
C LYS A 550 18.18 -47.90 -3.59
N GLU A 551 17.69 -49.13 -3.69
CA GLU A 551 17.05 -49.64 -4.90
C GLU A 551 15.93 -48.70 -5.37
N SER A 552 15.87 -48.44 -6.67
CA SER A 552 14.91 -47.51 -7.30
C SER A 552 15.03 -46.04 -6.86
N ALA A 553 16.07 -45.64 -6.10
CA ALA A 553 16.36 -44.23 -5.86
C ALA A 553 16.85 -43.54 -7.14
N CYS A 554 16.67 -42.23 -7.24
CA CYS A 554 17.13 -41.47 -8.39
C CYS A 554 17.38 -40.00 -8.08
N CYS A 555 18.01 -39.32 -9.02
CA CYS A 555 18.12 -37.88 -9.06
C CYS A 555 17.28 -37.30 -10.20
N VAL A 556 16.80 -36.08 -10.01
CA VAL A 556 16.05 -35.31 -11.01
C VAL A 556 16.37 -33.82 -10.84
N ASP A 557 16.25 -33.02 -11.89
CA ASP A 557 16.35 -31.56 -11.79
C ASP A 557 15.00 -30.92 -11.40
N TYR A 558 15.07 -29.74 -10.79
CA TYR A 558 13.92 -28.95 -10.36
C TYR A 558 12.93 -28.66 -11.51
N GLU A 559 13.45 -28.29 -12.69
CA GLU A 559 12.63 -27.88 -13.84
C GLU A 559 11.76 -29.04 -14.35
N THR A 560 12.30 -30.26 -14.37
CA THR A 560 11.56 -31.48 -14.70
C THR A 560 10.44 -31.73 -13.69
N VAL A 561 10.71 -31.59 -12.39
CA VAL A 561 9.71 -31.83 -11.34
C VAL A 561 8.59 -30.81 -11.36
N ILE A 562 8.92 -29.52 -11.47
CA ILE A 562 7.90 -28.45 -11.35
C ILE A 562 6.96 -28.40 -12.55
N LYS A 563 7.42 -28.84 -13.74
CA LYS A 563 6.65 -28.94 -14.98
C LYS A 563 5.81 -30.22 -15.08
N ALA A 564 6.09 -31.22 -14.25
CA ALA A 564 5.36 -32.48 -14.28
C ALA A 564 3.88 -32.30 -13.88
N ASP A 565 2.99 -33.00 -14.58
CA ASP A 565 1.61 -33.13 -14.13
C ASP A 565 1.52 -33.94 -12.82
N VAL A 566 0.38 -33.85 -12.13
CA VAL A 566 0.19 -34.49 -10.82
C VAL A 566 0.36 -36.01 -10.87
N LYS A 567 -0.04 -36.68 -11.96
CA LYS A 567 0.09 -38.13 -12.09
C LYS A 567 1.55 -38.53 -12.26
N THR A 568 2.27 -37.85 -13.15
CA THR A 568 3.69 -38.07 -13.42
C THR A 568 4.54 -37.80 -12.17
N ALA A 569 4.29 -36.69 -11.47
CA ALA A 569 4.98 -36.38 -10.22
C ALA A 569 4.70 -37.43 -9.12
N ARG A 570 3.45 -37.84 -8.94
CA ARG A 570 3.11 -38.89 -7.96
C ARG A 570 3.77 -40.22 -8.26
N GLU A 571 3.94 -40.58 -9.53
CA GLU A 571 4.66 -41.79 -9.92
C GLU A 571 6.14 -41.70 -9.54
N LEU A 572 6.79 -40.56 -9.81
CA LEU A 572 8.18 -40.30 -9.42
C LEU A 572 8.37 -40.46 -7.90
N PHE A 573 7.48 -39.87 -7.10
CA PHE A 573 7.55 -39.89 -5.63
C PHE A 573 7.00 -41.17 -4.97
N LYS A 574 6.70 -42.22 -5.75
CA LYS A 574 6.58 -43.58 -5.20
C LYS A 574 7.93 -44.19 -4.84
N ARG A 575 9.02 -43.69 -5.44
CA ARG A 575 10.39 -44.14 -5.17
C ARG A 575 10.77 -43.89 -3.71
N PRO A 576 11.63 -44.74 -3.12
CA PRO A 576 11.95 -44.67 -1.71
C PRO A 576 12.86 -43.49 -1.35
N LEU A 577 13.62 -42.97 -2.32
CA LEU A 577 14.46 -41.79 -2.19
C LEU A 577 14.56 -41.06 -3.53
N VAL A 578 14.30 -39.75 -3.54
CA VAL A 578 14.45 -38.90 -4.73
C VAL A 578 15.29 -37.69 -4.34
N TYR A 579 16.38 -37.46 -5.07
CA TYR A 579 17.16 -36.22 -5.00
C TYR A 579 16.67 -35.25 -6.07
N ILE A 580 16.40 -34.00 -5.67
CA ILE A 580 16.05 -32.90 -6.57
C ILE A 580 17.19 -31.90 -6.55
N PHE A 581 17.77 -31.60 -7.71
CA PHE A 581 18.80 -30.56 -7.86
C PHE A 581 18.17 -29.24 -8.31
N HIS A 582 18.50 -28.16 -7.60
CA HIS A 582 18.02 -26.81 -7.84
C HIS A 582 19.22 -25.85 -7.87
N ASP A 583 19.36 -25.02 -8.91
CA ASP A 583 20.60 -24.28 -9.19
C ASP A 583 20.40 -22.77 -9.41
N THR A 584 19.21 -22.24 -9.11
CA THR A 584 18.80 -20.86 -9.44
C THR A 584 19.81 -19.77 -9.02
N ILE A 585 20.39 -19.86 -7.82
CA ILE A 585 21.33 -18.86 -7.31
C ILE A 585 22.68 -18.97 -8.04
N ASP A 586 23.24 -20.17 -8.11
CA ASP A 586 24.55 -20.40 -8.72
C ASP A 586 24.52 -20.10 -10.23
N ALA A 587 23.46 -20.51 -10.93
CA ALA A 587 23.27 -20.24 -12.35
C ALA A 587 23.20 -18.72 -12.66
N ALA A 588 22.59 -17.93 -11.77
CA ALA A 588 22.55 -16.48 -11.90
C ALA A 588 23.90 -15.81 -11.64
N SER A 589 24.84 -16.47 -10.96
CA SER A 589 26.16 -15.90 -10.68
C SER A 589 27.11 -15.90 -11.90
N HIS A 590 26.78 -16.68 -12.94
CA HIS A 590 27.61 -16.84 -14.13
C HIS A 590 27.42 -15.67 -15.12
N GLY A 591 28.16 -14.59 -14.89
CA GLY A 591 28.25 -13.45 -15.83
C GLY A 591 27.19 -12.36 -15.64
N ALA A 592 26.46 -12.41 -14.53
CA ALA A 592 25.42 -11.44 -14.19
C ALA A 592 25.91 -10.39 -13.17
N GLY A 593 25.19 -9.27 -13.08
CA GLY A 593 25.49 -8.20 -12.14
C GLY A 593 25.03 -8.52 -10.72
N ALA A 594 25.38 -7.65 -9.78
CA ALA A 594 25.04 -7.81 -8.37
C ALA A 594 23.51 -7.92 -8.13
N GLY A 595 22.70 -7.15 -8.87
CA GLY A 595 21.24 -7.19 -8.80
C GLY A 595 20.64 -8.55 -9.22
N ASP A 596 21.27 -9.26 -10.15
CA ASP A 596 20.78 -10.55 -10.64
C ASP A 596 20.89 -11.65 -9.57
N VAL A 597 21.97 -11.66 -8.80
CA VAL A 597 22.17 -12.61 -7.68
C VAL A 597 21.15 -12.37 -6.57
N ILE A 598 20.85 -11.11 -6.26
CA ILE A 598 19.83 -10.76 -5.25
C ILE A 598 18.45 -11.23 -5.71
N ALA A 599 18.07 -10.91 -6.95
CA ALA A 599 16.82 -11.37 -7.53
C ALA A 599 16.73 -12.90 -7.55
N ALA A 600 17.84 -13.59 -7.82
CA ALA A 600 17.92 -15.04 -7.78
C ALA A 600 17.67 -15.63 -6.39
N CYS A 601 18.10 -14.95 -5.31
CA CYS A 601 17.81 -15.38 -3.94
C CYS A 601 16.30 -15.33 -3.64
N ARG A 602 15.63 -14.22 -3.98
CA ARG A 602 14.15 -14.10 -3.85
C ARG A 602 13.44 -15.18 -4.65
N LYS A 603 13.83 -15.36 -5.91
CA LYS A 603 13.29 -16.39 -6.80
C LYS A 603 13.50 -17.80 -6.24
N ALA A 604 14.67 -18.10 -5.68
CA ALA A 604 14.95 -19.40 -5.05
C ALA A 604 14.04 -19.65 -3.85
N ILE A 605 13.80 -18.65 -2.99
CA ILE A 605 12.85 -18.74 -1.87
C ILE A 605 11.45 -19.10 -2.39
N GLU A 606 10.95 -18.39 -3.39
CA GLU A 606 9.62 -18.64 -3.97
C GLU A 606 9.52 -20.04 -4.60
N GLN A 607 10.51 -20.44 -5.39
CA GLN A 607 10.55 -21.75 -6.04
C GLN A 607 10.60 -22.89 -5.03
N LEU A 608 11.44 -22.78 -4.01
CA LEU A 608 11.57 -23.79 -2.95
C LEU A 608 10.30 -23.86 -2.08
N ALA A 609 9.69 -22.72 -1.75
CA ALA A 609 8.43 -22.68 -1.02
C ALA A 609 7.30 -23.38 -1.81
N VAL A 610 7.18 -23.11 -3.10
CA VAL A 610 6.22 -23.78 -3.99
C VAL A 610 6.51 -25.27 -4.11
N LEU A 611 7.78 -25.65 -4.26
CA LEU A 611 8.20 -27.05 -4.38
C LEU A 611 7.83 -27.84 -3.13
N ILE A 612 8.24 -27.37 -1.95
CA ILE A 612 7.97 -28.02 -0.66
C ILE A 612 6.46 -28.13 -0.42
N ARG A 613 5.70 -27.07 -0.74
CA ARG A 613 4.23 -27.08 -0.67
C ARG A 613 3.64 -28.17 -1.56
N ARG A 614 4.05 -28.28 -2.83
CA ARG A 614 3.54 -29.30 -3.77
C ARG A 614 3.93 -30.72 -3.35
N LEU A 615 5.15 -30.92 -2.88
CA LEU A 615 5.63 -32.20 -2.33
C LEU A 615 4.67 -32.71 -1.25
N HIS A 616 4.36 -31.87 -0.27
CA HIS A 616 3.46 -32.24 0.83
C HIS A 616 1.98 -32.30 0.42
N ALA A 617 1.47 -31.28 -0.26
CA ALA A 617 0.03 -31.12 -0.50
C ALA A 617 -0.50 -31.94 -1.68
N SER A 618 0.30 -32.10 -2.73
CA SER A 618 -0.15 -32.64 -4.03
C SER A 618 0.47 -33.98 -4.39
N TRP A 619 1.70 -34.23 -3.96
CA TRP A 619 2.53 -35.34 -4.43
C TRP A 619 2.80 -36.44 -3.40
N ASN A 620 2.11 -36.43 -2.27
CA ASN A 620 2.14 -37.48 -1.22
C ASN A 620 3.53 -37.72 -0.62
N VAL A 621 4.34 -36.66 -0.47
CA VAL A 621 5.64 -36.73 0.18
C VAL A 621 5.51 -36.29 1.63
N THR A 622 5.87 -37.19 2.55
CA THR A 622 5.81 -36.90 3.98
C THR A 622 7.08 -36.23 4.48
N ASN A 623 8.27 -36.69 4.05
CA ASN A 623 9.56 -36.23 4.55
C ASN A 623 10.35 -35.56 3.43
N VAL A 624 10.72 -34.30 3.64
CA VAL A 624 11.57 -33.51 2.75
C VAL A 624 12.76 -33.01 3.55
N VAL A 625 13.97 -33.15 3.00
CA VAL A 625 15.18 -32.53 3.54
C VAL A 625 15.75 -31.63 2.47
N LEU A 626 15.82 -30.33 2.74
CA LEU A 626 16.46 -29.36 1.87
C LEU A 626 17.84 -29.03 2.46
N THR A 627 18.87 -29.01 1.62
CA THR A 627 20.22 -28.57 2.00
C THR A 627 20.90 -27.80 0.85
N ALA A 628 22.03 -27.18 1.14
CA ALA A 628 22.95 -26.64 0.14
C ALA A 628 24.21 -27.49 -0.01
N ASP A 629 24.92 -27.33 -1.12
CA ASP A 629 26.29 -27.81 -1.29
C ASP A 629 27.31 -26.81 -0.73
N HIS A 630 27.13 -25.52 -0.95
CA HIS A 630 27.95 -24.48 -0.35
C HIS A 630 27.14 -23.20 -0.11
N GLY A 631 27.70 -22.28 0.68
CA GLY A 631 27.29 -20.88 0.64
C GLY A 631 28.26 -20.03 -0.18
N PHE A 632 28.12 -18.71 -0.08
CA PHE A 632 28.93 -17.77 -0.86
C PHE A 632 29.12 -16.45 -0.11
N LEU A 633 30.19 -15.74 -0.45
CA LEU A 633 30.34 -14.33 -0.16
C LEU A 633 29.69 -13.51 -1.26
N TYR A 634 29.02 -12.44 -0.84
CA TYR A 634 28.42 -11.48 -1.75
C TYR A 634 28.64 -10.05 -1.29
N ASN A 635 29.13 -9.23 -2.22
CA ASN A 635 29.29 -7.80 -2.05
C ASN A 635 28.94 -7.10 -3.37
N ASP A 636 28.10 -6.07 -3.32
CA ASP A 636 27.79 -5.22 -4.46
C ASP A 636 28.82 -4.07 -4.58
N VAL A 637 30.10 -4.46 -4.69
CA VAL A 637 31.24 -3.56 -4.88
C VAL A 637 32.11 -4.03 -6.04
N GLU A 638 32.73 -3.07 -6.74
CA GLU A 638 33.69 -3.36 -7.79
C GLU A 638 35.05 -3.76 -7.17
N PHE A 639 35.64 -4.85 -7.68
CA PHE A 639 36.96 -5.32 -7.26
C PHE A 639 38.02 -4.89 -8.27
N ALA A 640 38.89 -3.96 -7.88
CA ALA A 640 40.05 -3.59 -8.68
C ALA A 640 41.18 -4.62 -8.51
N GLU A 641 42.16 -4.62 -9.42
CA GLU A 641 43.32 -5.53 -9.35
C GLU A 641 44.08 -5.45 -8.03
N LYS A 642 44.17 -4.24 -7.44
CA LYS A 642 44.82 -4.03 -6.13
C LYS A 642 44.10 -4.72 -4.97
N ASP A 643 42.82 -5.01 -5.11
CA ASP A 643 42.00 -5.66 -4.08
C ASP A 643 42.12 -7.19 -4.17
N LYS A 644 42.76 -7.71 -5.24
CA LYS A 644 42.97 -9.14 -5.47
C LYS A 644 44.27 -9.59 -4.80
N HIS A 645 44.15 -10.59 -3.94
CA HIS A 645 45.28 -11.16 -3.22
C HIS A 645 46.10 -12.06 -4.14
N ALA A 646 47.30 -11.61 -4.51
CA ALA A 646 48.22 -12.39 -5.32
C ALA A 646 48.77 -13.59 -4.53
N VAL A 647 48.74 -14.77 -5.14
CA VAL A 647 49.30 -16.01 -4.59
C VAL A 647 50.35 -16.55 -5.54
N THR A 648 51.58 -16.69 -5.05
CA THR A 648 52.76 -17.11 -5.81
C THR A 648 53.43 -18.38 -5.27
N VAL A 649 52.70 -19.17 -4.48
CA VAL A 649 53.23 -20.39 -3.88
C VAL A 649 53.51 -21.48 -4.92
N ALA A 650 54.48 -22.36 -4.62
CA ALA A 650 54.82 -23.50 -5.47
C ALA A 650 53.81 -24.65 -5.33
N GLY A 651 53.77 -25.54 -6.32
CA GLY A 651 52.96 -26.76 -6.25
C GLY A 651 51.44 -26.55 -6.41
N ILE A 652 50.98 -25.38 -6.85
CA ILE A 652 49.56 -25.12 -7.10
C ILE A 652 49.05 -26.03 -8.23
N ILE A 653 48.11 -26.90 -7.90
CA ILE A 653 47.40 -27.80 -8.82
C ILE A 653 46.18 -27.08 -9.41
N GLU A 654 45.49 -26.31 -8.56
CA GLU A 654 44.27 -25.58 -8.89
C GLU A 654 44.19 -24.28 -8.09
N LYS A 655 43.62 -23.24 -8.70
CA LYS A 655 43.41 -21.94 -8.05
C LYS A 655 42.10 -21.30 -8.50
N LYS A 656 41.31 -20.83 -7.54
CA LYS A 656 40.04 -20.10 -7.68
C LYS A 656 40.04 -18.86 -6.80
N THR A 657 38.99 -18.04 -6.86
CA THR A 657 38.95 -16.74 -6.17
C THR A 657 38.89 -16.85 -4.64
N ARG A 658 38.59 -18.04 -4.08
CA ARG A 658 38.56 -18.27 -2.63
C ARG A 658 39.40 -19.44 -2.14
N TYR A 659 40.10 -20.14 -3.02
CA TYR A 659 41.02 -21.18 -2.59
C TYR A 659 42.08 -21.51 -3.63
N TYR A 660 43.14 -22.19 -3.20
CA TYR A 660 43.98 -22.99 -4.07
C TYR A 660 44.17 -24.38 -3.49
N VAL A 661 44.49 -25.35 -4.34
CA VAL A 661 44.92 -26.69 -3.94
C VAL A 661 46.36 -26.91 -4.39
N SER A 662 47.20 -27.47 -3.53
CA SER A 662 48.61 -27.74 -3.81
C SER A 662 49.08 -29.11 -3.32
N ASP A 663 50.13 -29.63 -3.93
CA ASP A 663 50.87 -30.83 -3.46
C ASP A 663 52.00 -30.48 -2.47
N GLN A 664 52.20 -29.20 -2.17
CA GLN A 664 53.22 -28.70 -1.26
C GLN A 664 52.62 -27.79 -0.18
N VAL A 665 53.15 -27.89 1.03
CA VAL A 665 52.90 -26.90 2.09
C VAL A 665 53.66 -25.63 1.73
N SER A 666 52.94 -24.53 1.59
CA SER A 666 53.54 -23.21 1.39
C SER A 666 52.92 -22.20 2.34
N ALA A 667 53.77 -21.36 2.92
CA ALA A 667 53.34 -20.19 3.67
C ALA A 667 53.03 -19.04 2.70
N GLN A 668 51.88 -18.40 2.89
CA GLN A 668 51.44 -17.24 2.13
C GLN A 668 50.76 -16.29 3.13
N GLU A 669 51.20 -15.04 3.17
CA GLU A 669 50.61 -14.04 4.06
C GLU A 669 49.11 -13.88 3.74
N GLY A 670 48.27 -13.78 4.76
CA GLY A 670 46.82 -13.62 4.57
C GLY A 670 46.09 -14.87 4.05
N VAL A 671 46.78 -16.01 3.94
CA VAL A 671 46.20 -17.31 3.54
C VAL A 671 46.54 -18.38 4.56
N VAL A 672 45.57 -19.21 4.89
CA VAL A 672 45.75 -20.39 5.73
C VAL A 672 45.83 -21.62 4.86
N THR A 673 46.94 -22.35 4.98
CA THR A 673 47.17 -23.63 4.29
C THR A 673 46.89 -24.78 5.25
N MET A 674 45.98 -25.68 4.89
CA MET A 674 45.54 -26.82 5.72
C MET A 674 45.64 -28.13 4.93
N PRO A 675 45.93 -29.28 5.57
CA PRO A 675 45.83 -30.57 4.90
C PRO A 675 44.38 -30.84 4.47
N LEU A 676 44.17 -31.18 3.19
CA LEU A 676 42.84 -31.35 2.61
C LEU A 676 42.00 -32.39 3.38
N ASP A 677 42.63 -33.49 3.80
CA ASP A 677 42.00 -34.62 4.47
C ASP A 677 41.63 -34.36 5.95
N LYS A 678 42.01 -33.19 6.48
CA LYS A 678 41.66 -32.72 7.83
C LYS A 678 40.47 -31.77 7.85
N VAL A 679 40.18 -31.14 6.72
CA VAL A 679 39.10 -30.16 6.53
C VAL A 679 38.03 -30.63 5.55
N SER A 680 38.12 -31.88 5.11
CA SER A 680 37.15 -32.55 4.25
C SER A 680 37.16 -34.07 4.50
N GLY A 681 36.18 -34.78 3.94
CA GLY A 681 36.17 -36.24 3.86
C GLY A 681 37.11 -36.81 2.79
N ILE A 682 37.79 -35.95 2.01
CA ILE A 682 38.56 -36.35 0.83
C ILE A 682 39.92 -36.93 1.24
N LYS A 683 40.21 -38.15 0.78
CA LYS A 683 41.53 -38.79 0.94
C LYS A 683 42.35 -38.68 -0.34
N ALA A 684 43.66 -38.65 -0.20
CA ALA A 684 44.58 -38.58 -1.33
C ALA A 684 45.73 -39.58 -1.13
N GLU A 685 46.25 -40.14 -2.24
CA GLU A 685 47.41 -41.04 -2.21
C GLU A 685 48.69 -40.31 -1.78
N THR A 686 48.80 -39.03 -2.15
CA THR A 686 49.87 -38.12 -1.73
C THR A 686 49.31 -37.00 -0.86
N PRO A 687 50.10 -36.37 0.01
CA PRO A 687 49.64 -35.21 0.77
C PRO A 687 49.15 -34.09 -0.16
N ILE A 688 47.92 -33.64 0.05
CA ILE A 688 47.30 -32.51 -0.66
C ILE A 688 46.91 -31.46 0.37
N TYR A 689 47.13 -30.21 0.03
CA TYR A 689 46.86 -29.05 0.88
C TYR A 689 45.88 -28.11 0.18
N ILE A 690 45.05 -27.45 0.97
CA ILE A 690 44.17 -26.38 0.53
C ILE A 690 44.60 -25.08 1.21
N GLY A 691 44.80 -24.03 0.42
CA GLY A 691 44.97 -22.68 0.91
C GLY A 691 43.69 -21.87 0.77
N VAL A 692 43.20 -21.30 1.88
CA VAL A 692 42.03 -20.41 1.89
C VAL A 692 42.42 -19.03 2.45
N PRO A 693 41.97 -17.92 1.86
CA PRO A 693 42.23 -16.59 2.35
C PRO A 693 41.62 -16.38 3.74
N MET A 694 42.34 -15.66 4.59
CA MET A 694 41.82 -15.14 5.85
C MET A 694 40.68 -14.14 5.60
N GLY A 695 39.63 -14.21 6.42
CA GLY A 695 38.48 -13.32 6.29
C GLY A 695 37.79 -13.46 4.93
N THR A 696 37.50 -12.31 4.32
CA THR A 696 36.76 -12.22 3.06
C THR A 696 37.65 -11.95 1.84
N ASN A 697 38.98 -12.04 1.92
CA ASN A 697 39.86 -11.67 0.81
C ASN A 697 39.66 -12.53 -0.44
N ARG A 698 39.83 -11.98 -1.65
CA ARG A 698 39.68 -12.73 -2.91
C ARG A 698 41.06 -12.97 -3.51
N LEU A 699 41.37 -14.21 -3.90
CA LEU A 699 42.61 -14.55 -4.58
C LEU A 699 42.57 -14.08 -6.04
N ALA A 700 43.71 -13.63 -6.57
CA ALA A 700 43.87 -13.29 -7.98
C ALA A 700 43.82 -14.58 -8.84
N ALA A 701 42.61 -14.91 -9.31
CA ALA A 701 42.29 -16.13 -10.03
C ALA A 701 41.08 -15.92 -10.98
N SER A 702 40.77 -16.92 -11.79
CA SER A 702 39.54 -16.93 -12.59
C SER A 702 38.33 -17.26 -11.72
N GLY A 703 37.22 -16.55 -11.94
CA GLY A 703 35.97 -16.70 -11.20
C GLY A 703 35.30 -15.35 -10.91
N GLY A 704 34.14 -15.40 -10.25
CA GLY A 704 33.46 -14.22 -9.74
C GLY A 704 34.15 -13.63 -8.50
N TYR A 705 34.07 -12.30 -8.38
CA TYR A 705 34.61 -11.56 -7.22
C TYR A 705 33.49 -10.97 -6.34
N SER A 706 32.42 -10.48 -6.97
CA SER A 706 31.20 -10.01 -6.29
C SER A 706 30.37 -11.18 -5.74
N PHE A 707 30.38 -12.32 -6.44
CA PHE A 707 29.92 -13.62 -5.94
C PHE A 707 31.13 -14.55 -5.92
N ALA A 708 31.54 -14.99 -4.73
CA ALA A 708 32.73 -15.81 -4.56
C ALA A 708 32.50 -16.90 -3.52
N HIS A 709 32.92 -18.12 -3.82
CA HIS A 709 32.81 -19.28 -2.95
C HIS A 709 34.06 -20.15 -3.06
N GLY A 710 34.22 -21.10 -2.13
CA GLY A 710 35.33 -22.05 -2.06
C GLY A 710 36.21 -21.87 -0.82
N GLY A 711 35.99 -20.81 -0.06
CA GLY A 711 36.74 -20.45 1.14
C GLY A 711 36.09 -20.95 2.43
N ALA A 712 36.60 -20.45 3.56
CA ALA A 712 36.26 -20.95 4.90
C ALA A 712 35.45 -19.96 5.75
N THR A 713 34.79 -18.98 5.13
CA THR A 713 33.93 -18.05 5.88
C THR A 713 32.72 -18.78 6.46
N LEU A 714 32.12 -18.22 7.51
CA LEU A 714 30.89 -18.75 8.09
C LEU A 714 29.76 -18.80 7.04
N GLN A 715 29.70 -17.80 6.15
CA GLN A 715 28.75 -17.76 5.04
C GLN A 715 28.90 -18.92 4.05
N GLU A 716 30.14 -19.33 3.77
CA GLU A 716 30.46 -20.40 2.83
C GLU A 716 30.31 -21.79 3.50
N MET A 717 30.75 -21.92 4.75
CA MET A 717 30.89 -23.19 5.47
C MET A 717 29.60 -23.66 6.16
N LEU A 718 28.72 -22.75 6.57
CA LEU A 718 27.50 -23.08 7.30
C LEU A 718 26.33 -23.24 6.34
N ILE A 719 26.18 -24.46 5.82
CA ILE A 719 25.09 -24.80 4.91
C ILE A 719 23.80 -25.09 5.68
N PRO A 720 22.65 -24.55 5.24
CA PRO A 720 21.37 -24.80 5.89
C PRO A 720 20.91 -26.24 5.66
N VAL A 721 20.26 -26.83 6.66
CA VAL A 721 19.50 -28.07 6.52
C VAL A 721 18.09 -27.85 7.07
N ILE A 722 17.09 -27.92 6.20
CA ILE A 722 15.67 -27.81 6.54
C ILE A 722 15.04 -29.19 6.49
N HIS A 723 14.56 -29.66 7.64
CA HIS A 723 13.73 -30.86 7.74
C HIS A 723 12.26 -30.46 7.69
N SER A 724 11.57 -30.74 6.59
CA SER A 724 10.14 -30.48 6.44
C SER A 724 9.35 -31.78 6.47
N SER A 725 8.33 -31.83 7.31
CA SER A 725 7.47 -32.99 7.50
C SER A 725 5.99 -32.62 7.43
N GLN A 726 5.22 -33.45 6.72
CA GLN A 726 3.77 -33.38 6.76
C GLN A 726 3.27 -33.99 8.07
N LYS A 727 3.19 -33.16 9.11
CA LYS A 727 2.44 -33.48 10.34
C LYS A 727 1.11 -32.75 10.27
N ARG A 728 0.00 -33.45 10.54
CA ARG A 728 -1.24 -32.77 10.94
C ARG A 728 -0.97 -32.14 12.30
N SER A 729 -0.47 -30.91 12.33
CA SER A 729 -0.62 -30.12 13.55
C SER A 729 -2.08 -29.67 13.57
N ASP A 730 -2.76 -29.98 14.68
CA ASP A 730 -3.96 -29.24 15.04
C ASP A 730 -3.46 -27.83 15.39
N LYS A 731 -3.32 -27.01 14.34
CA LYS A 731 -3.08 -25.57 14.41
C LYS A 731 -4.20 -24.98 15.29
N THR A 732 -3.96 -24.90 16.59
CA THR A 732 -5.00 -24.60 17.59
C THR A 732 -4.85 -23.20 18.15
N ASN A 733 -3.62 -22.68 18.23
CA ASN A 733 -3.36 -21.35 18.77
C ASN A 733 -3.28 -20.34 17.63
N LYS A 734 -4.21 -19.39 17.62
CA LYS A 734 -4.13 -18.20 16.77
C LYS A 734 -3.21 -17.17 17.41
N VAL A 735 -2.51 -16.37 16.60
CA VAL A 735 -1.62 -15.31 17.06
C VAL A 735 -2.29 -14.37 18.07
N GLY A 736 -1.58 -14.04 19.14
CA GLY A 736 -1.97 -13.03 20.12
C GLY A 736 -2.18 -11.65 19.49
N VAL A 737 -3.09 -10.87 20.07
CA VAL A 737 -3.34 -9.48 19.70
C VAL A 737 -3.30 -8.61 20.96
N ALA A 738 -2.60 -7.49 20.88
CA ALA A 738 -2.57 -6.48 21.93
C ALA A 738 -2.80 -5.08 21.33
N LEU A 739 -3.34 -4.16 22.13
CA LEU A 739 -3.46 -2.76 21.78
C LEU A 739 -2.13 -2.06 22.11
N VAL A 740 -1.58 -1.33 21.14
CA VAL A 740 -0.33 -0.56 21.33
C VAL A 740 -0.62 0.76 22.05
N ASP A 741 -1.70 1.44 21.64
CA ASP A 741 -2.05 2.76 22.18
C ASP A 741 -2.75 2.67 23.53
N HIS A 742 -2.41 3.60 24.43
CA HIS A 742 -3.10 3.79 25.71
C HIS A 742 -3.75 5.18 25.72
N ASN A 743 -4.93 5.30 26.34
CA ASN A 743 -5.76 6.53 26.32
C ASN A 743 -6.37 6.87 24.96
N LEU A 744 -7.16 5.96 24.41
CA LEU A 744 -7.86 6.18 23.15
C LEU A 744 -8.80 7.40 23.23
N VAL A 745 -8.72 8.27 22.22
CA VAL A 745 -9.57 9.46 22.08
C VAL A 745 -10.24 9.45 20.72
N MET A 746 -11.57 9.54 20.72
CA MET A 746 -12.36 9.79 19.53
C MET A 746 -12.31 11.31 19.24
N VAL A 747 -11.67 11.68 18.14
CA VAL A 747 -11.55 13.07 17.69
C VAL A 747 -12.16 13.16 16.30
N SER A 748 -13.02 14.16 16.09
CA SER A 748 -13.61 14.39 14.76
C SER A 748 -14.32 13.15 14.18
N SER A 749 -15.14 12.50 15.00
CA SER A 749 -15.87 11.27 14.68
C SER A 749 -14.99 10.08 14.30
N ARG A 750 -13.68 10.14 14.57
CA ARG A 750 -12.72 9.10 14.23
C ARG A 750 -11.90 8.66 15.42
N LEU A 751 -11.69 7.36 15.46
CA LEU A 751 -10.78 6.71 16.38
C LEU A 751 -9.71 6.00 15.57
N LYS A 752 -8.47 6.42 15.76
CA LYS A 752 -7.28 5.80 15.17
C LYS A 752 -6.49 5.12 16.28
N PHE A 753 -6.08 3.88 16.05
CA PHE A 753 -5.27 3.11 16.99
C PHE A 753 -4.48 2.00 16.28
N GLN A 754 -3.54 1.38 16.99
CA GLN A 754 -2.68 0.32 16.50
C GLN A 754 -2.87 -0.96 17.32
N LEU A 755 -2.97 -2.08 16.61
CA LEU A 755 -2.89 -3.42 17.16
C LEU A 755 -1.51 -4.01 16.87
N ILE A 756 -0.96 -4.80 17.79
CA ILE A 756 0.27 -5.56 17.57
C ILE A 756 0.00 -7.06 17.68
N GLN A 757 0.50 -7.80 16.69
CA GLN A 757 0.52 -9.26 16.69
C GLN A 757 1.67 -9.75 17.58
N SER A 758 1.32 -10.39 18.70
CA SER A 758 2.26 -10.68 19.79
C SER A 758 3.38 -11.65 19.39
N GLU A 759 3.05 -12.70 18.66
CA GLU A 759 3.99 -13.68 18.09
C GLU A 759 3.82 -13.79 16.58
N ALA A 760 4.87 -14.15 15.85
CA ALA A 760 4.80 -14.38 14.40
C ALA A 760 3.96 -15.62 14.08
N VAL A 761 3.27 -15.59 12.92
CA VAL A 761 2.70 -16.80 12.33
C VAL A 761 3.82 -17.82 12.14
N SER A 762 3.54 -19.03 12.59
CA SER A 762 4.49 -20.14 12.55
C SER A 762 3.75 -21.43 12.20
N MET A 763 4.49 -22.54 12.14
CA MET A 763 3.91 -23.84 11.84
C MET A 763 2.99 -24.37 12.96
N THR A 764 3.07 -23.76 14.15
CA THR A 764 2.24 -24.07 15.34
C THR A 764 1.30 -22.94 15.75
N VAL A 765 1.47 -21.72 15.21
CA VAL A 765 0.63 -20.55 15.52
C VAL A 765 0.06 -19.99 14.22
N VAL A 766 -1.25 -19.88 14.11
CA VAL A 766 -1.93 -19.43 12.87
C VAL A 766 -2.36 -17.98 12.91
N GLU A 767 -2.64 -17.43 11.73
CA GLU A 767 -3.25 -16.12 11.61
C GLU A 767 -4.52 -15.95 12.46
N ARG A 768 -4.80 -14.72 12.87
CA ARG A 768 -6.02 -14.35 13.59
C ARG A 768 -6.71 -13.23 12.83
N LYS A 769 -8.00 -13.42 12.50
CA LYS A 769 -8.86 -12.32 12.04
C LYS A 769 -9.57 -11.71 13.22
N VAL A 770 -9.40 -10.40 13.40
CA VAL A 770 -10.04 -9.66 14.48
C VAL A 770 -11.03 -8.64 13.94
N VAL A 771 -12.15 -8.47 14.64
CA VAL A 771 -13.19 -7.49 14.31
C VAL A 771 -13.15 -6.37 15.33
N CYS A 772 -12.86 -5.16 14.86
CA CYS A 772 -12.79 -3.95 15.67
C CYS A 772 -14.07 -3.12 15.53
N GLN A 773 -14.66 -2.69 16.65
CA GLN A 773 -15.83 -1.81 16.65
C GLN A 773 -15.94 -1.03 17.98
N VAL A 774 -16.45 0.20 17.92
CA VAL A 774 -16.71 1.03 19.11
C VAL A 774 -18.18 0.93 19.52
N TYR A 775 -18.42 0.90 20.83
CA TYR A 775 -19.72 0.75 21.45
C TYR A 775 -20.04 1.87 22.44
N GLN A 776 -21.31 2.23 22.53
CA GLN A 776 -21.91 2.96 23.64
C GLN A 776 -22.81 1.98 24.42
N GLY A 777 -22.40 1.59 25.62
CA GLY A 777 -23.03 0.45 26.29
C GLY A 777 -22.88 -0.80 25.42
N ASP A 778 -24.00 -1.36 24.95
CA ASP A 778 -24.03 -2.50 24.04
C ASP A 778 -24.40 -2.16 22.60
N THR A 779 -24.64 -0.88 22.31
CA THR A 779 -24.99 -0.41 20.97
C THR A 779 -23.72 -0.06 20.19
N PRO A 780 -23.48 -0.64 19.00
CA PRO A 780 -22.34 -0.27 18.16
C PRO A 780 -22.54 1.12 17.55
N VAL A 781 -21.50 1.96 17.60
CA VAL A 781 -21.51 3.34 17.11
C VAL A 781 -20.55 3.59 15.95
N THR A 782 -19.84 2.55 15.48
CA THR A 782 -19.01 2.57 14.27
C THR A 782 -19.38 1.39 13.38
N GLY A 783 -18.92 1.42 12.12
CA GLY A 783 -18.84 0.20 11.30
C GLY A 783 -17.92 -0.86 11.92
N LYS A 784 -18.04 -2.11 11.45
CA LYS A 784 -17.09 -3.17 11.75
C LYS A 784 -15.88 -3.04 10.82
N GLN A 785 -14.68 -3.18 11.36
CA GLN A 785 -13.46 -3.31 10.56
C GLN A 785 -12.77 -4.63 10.90
N THR A 786 -12.55 -5.47 9.90
CA THR A 786 -11.83 -6.74 10.05
C THR A 786 -10.36 -6.53 9.71
N ILE A 787 -9.47 -6.99 10.59
CA ILE A 787 -8.02 -6.97 10.41
C ILE A 787 -7.51 -8.41 10.46
N THR A 788 -6.70 -8.79 9.47
CA THR A 788 -6.01 -10.08 9.45
C THR A 788 -4.61 -9.91 10.04
N LEU A 789 -4.33 -10.62 11.13
CA LEU A 789 -3.02 -10.71 11.77
C LEU A 789 -2.35 -11.99 11.26
N ASP A 790 -1.54 -11.88 10.22
CA ASP A 790 -0.96 -13.00 9.46
C ASP A 790 0.57 -12.93 9.27
N SER A 791 1.23 -11.96 9.92
CA SER A 791 2.64 -11.71 9.68
C SER A 791 3.50 -12.86 10.23
N ALA A 792 4.33 -13.45 9.36
CA ALA A 792 5.31 -14.48 9.71
C ALA A 792 6.67 -13.89 10.11
N ASP A 793 6.79 -12.56 10.16
CA ASP A 793 8.03 -11.87 10.43
C ASP A 793 8.43 -12.00 11.90
N THR A 794 9.54 -12.70 12.14
CA THR A 794 10.09 -12.94 13.49
C THR A 794 11.06 -11.84 13.93
N ILE A 795 11.49 -10.98 13.02
CA ILE A 795 12.59 -10.03 13.21
C ILE A 795 12.02 -8.61 13.30
N ASN A 796 11.27 -8.18 12.28
CA ASN A 796 10.71 -6.85 12.22
C ASN A 796 9.35 -6.80 12.91
N LEU A 797 9.34 -6.32 14.16
CA LEU A 797 8.10 -6.07 14.93
C LEU A 797 7.15 -5.10 14.23
N ASN A 798 7.65 -4.18 13.41
CA ASN A 798 6.80 -3.20 12.71
C ASN A 798 5.92 -3.88 11.66
N ASN A 799 6.39 -4.97 11.06
CA ASN A 799 5.60 -5.82 10.16
C ASN A 799 4.50 -6.60 10.88
N ARG A 800 4.43 -6.50 12.21
CA ARG A 800 3.40 -7.09 13.08
C ARG A 800 2.48 -6.03 13.70
N VAL A 801 2.62 -4.76 13.34
CA VAL A 801 1.76 -3.67 13.81
C VAL A 801 0.75 -3.28 12.74
N TYR A 802 -0.52 -3.26 13.10
CA TYR A 802 -1.66 -3.02 12.22
C TYR A 802 -2.42 -1.78 12.66
N GLU A 803 -2.50 -0.77 11.80
CA GLU A 803 -3.27 0.44 12.06
C GLU A 803 -4.76 0.22 11.74
N VAL A 804 -5.62 0.71 12.64
CA VAL A 804 -7.08 0.59 12.54
C VAL A 804 -7.71 1.98 12.68
N VAL A 805 -8.64 2.30 11.79
CA VAL A 805 -9.35 3.59 11.77
C VAL A 805 -10.85 3.35 11.73
N LEU A 806 -11.51 3.61 12.85
CA LEU A 806 -12.95 3.50 12.99
C LEU A 806 -13.60 4.89 12.90
N THR A 807 -14.70 4.98 12.18
CA THR A 807 -15.49 6.22 12.04
C THR A 807 -16.89 6.02 12.61
N LEU A 808 -17.38 7.00 13.36
CA LEU A 808 -18.75 6.99 13.88
C LEU A 808 -19.75 6.96 12.72
N ASN A 809 -20.79 6.14 12.83
CA ASN A 809 -21.87 6.07 11.84
C ASN A 809 -23.06 7.00 12.19
N HIS A 810 -23.08 7.55 13.40
CA HIS A 810 -24.03 8.57 13.86
C HIS A 810 -23.40 9.39 15.00
N SER A 811 -23.99 10.55 15.31
CA SER A 811 -23.56 11.37 16.44
C SER A 811 -23.83 10.66 17.77
N VAL A 812 -22.86 10.66 18.68
CA VAL A 812 -22.96 9.99 19.99
C VAL A 812 -22.70 10.99 21.11
N HIS A 813 -23.64 11.10 22.05
CA HIS A 813 -23.62 12.09 23.13
C HIS A 813 -22.91 11.63 24.42
N SER A 814 -22.41 10.40 24.48
CA SER A 814 -21.68 9.89 25.65
C SER A 814 -20.24 10.37 25.65
N GLY A 815 -19.73 10.88 26.78
CA GLY A 815 -18.31 11.27 26.95
C GLY A 815 -17.34 10.08 27.03
N MET A 816 -17.83 8.88 27.28
CA MET A 816 -17.05 7.64 27.26
C MET A 816 -17.69 6.60 26.35
N LEU A 817 -16.88 6.03 25.48
CA LEU A 817 -17.19 4.90 24.61
C LEU A 817 -16.25 3.74 24.93
N GLN A 818 -16.47 2.59 24.32
CA GLN A 818 -15.61 1.43 24.50
C GLN A 818 -15.22 0.83 23.16
N LEU A 819 -13.92 0.73 22.90
CA LEU A 819 -13.40 -0.11 21.84
C LEU A 819 -13.52 -1.58 22.28
N ARG A 820 -14.10 -2.42 21.44
CA ARG A 820 -14.11 -3.88 21.61
C ARG A 820 -13.49 -4.52 20.38
N VAL A 821 -12.51 -5.39 20.59
CA VAL A 821 -11.86 -6.20 19.54
C VAL A 821 -12.18 -7.66 19.81
N TYR A 822 -12.78 -8.33 18.83
CA TYR A 822 -13.20 -9.73 18.92
C TYR A 822 -12.37 -10.59 17.96
N ASP A 823 -12.26 -11.89 18.26
CA ASP A 823 -11.93 -12.85 17.21
C ASP A 823 -13.13 -12.96 16.26
N GLU A 824 -12.90 -13.03 14.95
CA GLU A 824 -13.99 -13.17 13.96
C GLU A 824 -14.87 -14.41 14.23
N GLU A 825 -14.27 -15.46 14.79
CA GLU A 825 -14.97 -16.71 15.14
C GLU A 825 -15.59 -16.69 16.55
N ASP A 826 -15.20 -15.75 17.42
CA ASP A 826 -15.76 -15.55 18.77
C ASP A 826 -16.15 -14.08 19.00
N CYS A 827 -17.35 -13.73 18.55
CA CYS A 827 -17.93 -12.39 18.73
C CYS A 827 -18.56 -12.16 20.11
N LEU A 828 -18.48 -13.13 21.05
CA LEU A 828 -19.06 -12.99 22.39
C LEU A 828 -18.00 -12.57 23.42
N ASN A 829 -16.77 -13.06 23.27
CA ASN A 829 -15.67 -12.79 24.19
C ASN A 829 -14.64 -11.86 23.53
N PRO A 830 -14.65 -10.55 23.84
CA PRO A 830 -13.68 -9.63 23.26
C PRO A 830 -12.29 -9.90 23.82
N LEU A 831 -11.31 -9.97 22.92
CA LEU A 831 -9.88 -10.08 23.21
C LEU A 831 -9.34 -8.81 23.85
N ILE A 832 -9.86 -7.64 23.44
CA ILE A 832 -9.49 -6.33 23.96
C ILE A 832 -10.75 -5.53 24.29
N ARG A 833 -10.77 -4.90 25.46
CA ARG A 833 -11.73 -3.87 25.86
C ARG A 833 -10.96 -2.65 26.36
N GLU A 834 -11.11 -1.54 25.67
CA GLU A 834 -10.43 -0.29 26.05
C GLU A 834 -11.41 0.88 26.07
N VAL A 835 -11.23 1.79 27.03
CA VAL A 835 -12.05 2.99 27.15
C VAL A 835 -11.62 4.00 26.08
N VAL A 836 -12.59 4.57 25.38
CA VAL A 836 -12.39 5.62 24.39
C VAL A 836 -13.04 6.91 24.90
N LYS A 837 -12.24 7.95 25.14
CA LYS A 837 -12.76 9.28 25.50
C LYS A 837 -13.38 9.92 24.26
N ASN A 838 -14.63 10.34 24.36
CA ASN A 838 -15.33 10.94 23.23
C ASN A 838 -15.21 12.47 23.25
N ASN A 839 -14.25 13.00 22.50
CA ASN A 839 -14.02 14.44 22.36
C ASN A 839 -14.75 15.02 21.13
N THR A 840 -15.79 14.35 20.62
CA THR A 840 -16.64 14.90 19.56
C THR A 840 -17.67 15.91 20.09
N MET A 841 -17.87 15.96 21.42
CA MET A 841 -18.70 16.95 22.07
C MET A 841 -17.87 18.23 22.32
N ILE A 842 -18.23 19.29 21.60
CA ILE A 842 -17.94 20.65 22.04
C ILE A 842 -18.88 20.88 23.24
N GLU A 843 -18.32 21.16 24.43
CA GLU A 843 -19.09 21.83 25.48
C GLU A 843 -19.64 23.12 24.85
N GLN A 844 -20.96 23.15 24.61
CA GLN A 844 -21.63 24.40 24.31
C GLN A 844 -21.60 25.23 25.59
N ASP A 845 -20.56 26.04 25.76
CA ASP A 845 -20.62 27.18 26.67
C ASP A 845 -21.75 28.08 26.16
N PHE A 846 -22.79 28.18 26.99
CA PHE A 846 -24.00 28.98 26.78
C PHE A 846 -23.72 30.49 26.78
#